data_AF-A0AA43QND2-F1
#
_entry.id   AF-A0AA43QND2-F1
#
_cell.length_a   1.000
_cell.length_b   1.000
_cell.length_c   1.000
_cell.angle_alpha   90.00
_cell.angle_beta   90.00
_cell.angle_gamma   90.00
#
_symmetry.space_group_name_H-M   'P 1'
#
loop_
_entity.id
_entity.type
_entity.pdbx_description
1 polymer ?
#
loop_
_entity_poly.entity_id
_entity_poly.type
_entity_poly.pdbx_seq_one_letter_code
_entity_poly.pdbx_strand_id
1 'polypeptide(L)'
;MAHPHDEQHRCISESTTSHPQNPIPEEPPSKLKSTLTLIDPQQSPNSSLLSLGNTSSSEAESPGTPATDPQVDNDFPPSTSPSGEGNGSQDPPSTPKRRRASTLLISQSPEDVHRILSATRGAETKELGRVCCGGGCCQANTLQADLSSKDAIPVLKPDNEAFRSLQLNLGPLSLDSELSNTVELPLQTVSITSASKDAKSYNSNVHKQPPTFVTPHPPYEVYSAKVHHARELTKPGAEKRTYHFDLDVTDYPAESGDVDFVVGGAIGVQAPNSPELVDEILDLLGIPKFTRDKHIILKTTGGRWPTIWGDEKARELSTTRRELLTWCSDVQSNPPTKPLLRLLAEYATEPNEKKILLYLSSAQGQAAFCDLRTGPHITLAQLLSAFPSSQPPLTHLLSVLSTLMPRFYSLSQDPSLECTRPGQDCRRLIEIAVTVHETPNWRGGPRTGLGSGFLERIAKQVQEAEATYCSSSSTPGGARPAMTRQPTAMLDLRVPMFRGLMANPLAREFVSDGPMLLIGAGVGIAPFRGFVQRRLKSANCANKVWVLQGVRDSLLDELYSGEWGVEEEQVKKVVQSRGGGSGSGRYVQEEVRQQADLVWFIINSQDGRVFVCGSTKGMGEGVERALVDVAMDKGNLRREEAVEFWGKKREGGAVYRCKSCYLVPVGPF
;
A
#
# COMPACT_ATOMS: atom_id res chain seq x y z
N MET A 1 65.09 8.85 31.25
CA MET A 1 66.28 8.22 30.63
C MET A 1 65.91 7.77 29.21
N ALA A 2 66.88 7.66 28.31
CA ALA A 2 66.83 6.90 27.05
C ALA A 2 65.63 7.12 26.07
N HIS A 3 65.83 8.07 25.16
CA HIS A 3 65.56 7.99 23.71
C HIS A 3 66.41 6.86 23.04
N PRO A 4 66.46 6.65 21.69
CA PRO A 4 65.53 6.89 20.54
C PRO A 4 65.56 5.78 19.42
N HIS A 5 64.94 6.05 18.24
CA HIS A 5 65.28 5.56 16.86
C HIS A 5 65.12 4.03 16.56
N ASP A 6 64.99 3.52 15.32
CA ASP A 6 64.73 4.05 13.95
C ASP A 6 64.04 2.93 13.11
N GLU A 7 63.75 2.94 11.79
CA GLU A 7 64.02 3.77 10.57
C GLU A 7 62.78 3.59 9.60
N GLN A 8 62.64 3.95 8.32
CA GLN A 8 63.38 4.65 7.24
C GLN A 8 62.34 5.34 6.31
N HIS A 9 62.68 6.44 5.62
CA HIS A 9 61.91 6.97 4.47
C HIS A 9 62.64 6.70 3.14
N ARG A 10 61.90 6.51 2.02
CA ARG A 10 62.45 6.69 0.67
C ARG A 10 61.56 7.56 -0.23
N CYS A 11 62.21 8.53 -0.85
CA CYS A 11 61.77 9.40 -1.94
C CYS A 11 62.09 8.72 -3.31
N ILE A 12 61.67 9.16 -4.50
CA ILE A 12 60.64 10.10 -5.02
C ILE A 12 60.49 9.75 -6.53
N SER A 13 59.35 10.06 -7.15
CA SER A 13 59.35 10.47 -8.57
C SER A 13 58.16 11.40 -8.87
N GLU A 14 58.46 12.62 -9.31
CA GLU A 14 57.47 13.64 -9.68
C GLU A 14 57.25 13.67 -11.21
N SER A 15 56.08 14.14 -11.66
CA SER A 15 55.76 14.32 -13.09
C SER A 15 55.16 15.70 -13.42
N THR A 16 55.99 16.74 -13.23
CA THR A 16 56.13 17.93 -14.11
C THR A 16 54.92 18.80 -14.52
N THR A 17 53.70 18.57 -14.03
CA THR A 17 52.49 19.29 -14.54
C THR A 17 51.62 20.01 -13.50
N SER A 18 51.96 19.97 -12.21
CA SER A 18 51.14 20.56 -11.13
C SER A 18 51.95 21.47 -10.20
N HIS A 19 51.90 22.79 -10.43
CA HIS A 19 52.45 23.78 -9.48
C HIS A 19 51.38 24.20 -8.46
N PRO A 20 51.66 24.25 -7.14
CA PRO A 20 50.63 24.34 -6.08
C PRO A 20 49.92 25.70 -5.91
N GLN A 21 49.85 26.52 -6.97
CA GLN A 21 49.19 27.84 -6.97
C GLN A 21 48.38 28.16 -8.25
N ASN A 22 48.13 27.19 -9.14
CA ASN A 22 47.17 27.37 -10.24
C ASN A 22 45.83 26.65 -9.94
N PRO A 23 44.70 27.37 -9.79
CA PRO A 23 43.42 26.77 -9.40
C PRO A 23 42.54 26.27 -10.55
N ILE A 24 42.94 26.43 -11.83
CA ILE A 24 42.10 26.07 -12.99
C ILE A 24 42.93 25.31 -14.05
N PRO A 25 42.49 24.09 -14.48
CA PRO A 25 42.97 23.45 -15.70
C PRO A 25 42.25 24.02 -16.94
N GLU A 26 42.99 24.32 -18.01
CA GLU A 26 42.43 24.67 -19.34
C GLU A 26 42.66 23.51 -20.32
N GLU A 27 41.72 23.28 -21.25
CA GLU A 27 41.84 22.25 -22.29
C GLU A 27 42.64 22.73 -23.51
N PRO A 28 43.48 21.88 -24.14
CA PRO A 28 44.16 22.22 -25.39
C PRO A 28 43.16 22.24 -26.58
N PRO A 29 43.30 23.17 -27.54
CA PRO A 29 42.28 23.44 -28.54
C PRO A 29 42.17 22.35 -29.63
N SER A 30 40.93 22.06 -30.03
CA SER A 30 40.59 21.02 -31.00
C SER A 30 40.96 21.36 -32.44
N LYS A 31 41.28 20.31 -33.23
CA LYS A 31 41.16 20.28 -34.71
C LYS A 31 41.28 18.85 -35.25
N LEU A 32 40.18 18.33 -35.79
CA LEU A 32 40.18 17.23 -36.75
C LEU A 32 39.47 17.69 -38.03
N LYS A 33 40.01 17.32 -39.19
CA LYS A 33 39.33 17.45 -40.49
C LYS A 33 39.54 16.21 -41.34
N SER A 34 38.47 15.89 -42.05
CA SER A 34 38.19 14.77 -42.94
C SER A 34 39.32 14.29 -43.86
N THR A 35 39.29 12.99 -44.16
CA THR A 35 39.42 12.50 -45.54
C THR A 35 38.35 11.44 -45.80
N LEU A 36 37.78 11.41 -47.00
CA LEU A 36 36.80 10.43 -47.50
C LEU A 36 37.48 9.46 -48.47
N THR A 37 37.04 8.21 -48.50
CA THR A 37 37.17 7.32 -49.68
C THR A 37 35.94 6.43 -49.80
N LEU A 38 35.24 6.53 -50.93
CA LEU A 38 34.15 5.65 -51.37
C LEU A 38 34.72 4.62 -52.34
N ILE A 39 34.44 3.32 -52.15
CA ILE A 39 34.49 2.31 -53.22
C ILE A 39 33.33 1.31 -53.05
N ASP A 40 32.57 1.17 -54.13
CA ASP A 40 31.57 0.15 -54.51
C ASP A 40 31.53 0.23 -56.07
N PRO A 41 30.99 -0.72 -56.88
CA PRO A 41 30.19 -1.91 -56.56
C PRO A 41 30.64 -3.22 -57.27
N GLN A 42 29.92 -4.34 -57.06
CA GLN A 42 29.05 -4.97 -58.10
C GLN A 42 28.61 -6.45 -57.84
N GLN A 43 27.47 -6.77 -58.47
CA GLN A 43 26.99 -8.09 -58.98
C GLN A 43 26.33 -9.12 -58.03
N SER A 44 25.02 -9.32 -58.28
CA SER A 44 24.20 -10.54 -58.09
C SER A 44 24.23 -11.39 -59.40
N PRO A 45 23.37 -12.41 -59.72
CA PRO A 45 22.19 -12.98 -59.01
C PRO A 45 22.02 -14.54 -59.11
N ASN A 46 20.82 -15.05 -58.75
CA ASN A 46 20.18 -16.32 -59.23
C ASN A 46 20.76 -17.69 -58.77
N SER A 47 20.01 -18.83 -58.73
CA SER A 47 18.56 -19.10 -58.76
C SER A 47 18.17 -20.58 -58.46
N SER A 48 16.98 -20.80 -57.85
CA SER A 48 15.94 -21.81 -58.20
C SER A 48 16.11 -23.36 -58.10
N LEU A 49 15.05 -24.00 -57.53
CA LEU A 49 14.30 -25.22 -57.98
C LEU A 49 14.74 -26.69 -57.64
N LEU A 50 13.74 -27.45 -57.10
CA LEU A 50 13.44 -28.90 -57.24
C LEU A 50 14.39 -29.97 -56.61
N SER A 51 13.96 -31.20 -56.26
CA SER A 51 12.65 -31.79 -55.86
C SER A 51 12.84 -33.25 -55.37
N LEU A 52 11.78 -33.88 -54.84
CA LEU A 52 11.60 -35.33 -54.49
C LEU A 52 12.44 -35.87 -53.31
N GLY A 53 11.92 -36.72 -52.41
CA GLY A 53 10.52 -37.11 -52.16
C GLY A 53 10.36 -38.36 -51.25
N ASN A 54 9.28 -38.38 -50.44
CA ASN A 54 8.67 -39.51 -49.68
C ASN A 54 9.56 -40.30 -48.68
N THR A 55 9.07 -40.88 -47.56
CA THR A 55 7.74 -41.47 -47.27
C THR A 55 7.24 -41.28 -45.81
N SER A 56 5.97 -40.87 -45.67
CA SER A 56 4.95 -41.28 -44.68
C SER A 56 5.25 -41.47 -43.17
N SER A 57 4.52 -40.71 -42.33
CA SER A 57 3.52 -41.29 -41.39
C SER A 57 2.53 -40.25 -40.77
N SER A 58 1.24 -40.61 -40.78
CA SER A 58 0.13 -40.17 -39.88
C SER A 58 -0.10 -38.68 -39.53
N GLU A 59 -1.11 -38.11 -40.20
CA GLU A 59 -2.28 -37.34 -39.69
C GLU A 59 -2.61 -37.38 -38.16
N ALA A 60 -3.32 -36.41 -37.56
CA ALA A 60 -3.86 -35.13 -38.07
C ALA A 60 -4.18 -34.08 -36.96
N GLU A 61 -3.96 -32.80 -37.32
CA GLU A 61 -4.75 -31.57 -37.11
C GLU A 61 -5.42 -31.16 -35.77
N SER A 62 -5.61 -29.85 -35.62
CA SER A 62 -6.37 -29.19 -34.54
C SER A 62 -7.06 -27.92 -35.06
N PRO A 63 -8.38 -27.71 -34.87
CA PRO A 63 -9.07 -26.52 -35.36
C PRO A 63 -8.94 -25.33 -34.40
N GLY A 64 -8.71 -24.13 -34.94
CA GLY A 64 -8.83 -22.86 -34.21
C GLY A 64 -10.26 -22.30 -34.18
N THR A 65 -10.49 -21.26 -33.38
CA THR A 65 -11.79 -20.53 -33.32
C THR A 65 -11.56 -19.01 -33.29
N PRO A 66 -12.46 -18.19 -33.89
CA PRO A 66 -12.24 -16.76 -34.13
C PRO A 66 -12.78 -15.85 -33.00
N ALA A 67 -12.41 -14.57 -33.05
CA ALA A 67 -12.95 -13.50 -32.19
C ALA A 67 -14.20 -12.84 -32.78
N THR A 68 -15.11 -12.32 -31.96
CA THR A 68 -16.21 -11.44 -32.37
C THR A 68 -16.70 -10.57 -31.21
N ASP A 69 -16.78 -9.25 -31.39
CA ASP A 69 -17.45 -8.31 -30.47
C ASP A 69 -18.95 -8.20 -30.78
N PRO A 70 -19.84 -8.04 -29.78
CA PRO A 70 -21.24 -7.71 -30.00
C PRO A 70 -21.47 -6.19 -30.12
N GLN A 71 -22.17 -5.76 -31.16
CA GLN A 71 -22.65 -4.37 -31.30
C GLN A 71 -23.83 -4.07 -30.35
N VAL A 72 -24.12 -2.77 -30.17
CA VAL A 72 -25.29 -2.27 -29.43
C VAL A 72 -26.25 -1.60 -30.40
N ASP A 73 -27.49 -2.08 -30.43
CA ASP A 73 -28.63 -1.38 -31.03
C ASP A 73 -29.77 -1.29 -30.01
N ASN A 74 -30.54 -0.20 -30.08
CA ASN A 74 -31.78 -0.02 -29.32
C ASN A 74 -32.96 -0.14 -30.28
N ASP A 75 -34.05 -0.79 -29.87
CA ASP A 75 -35.39 -0.27 -30.14
C ASP A 75 -36.48 -0.95 -29.29
N PHE A 76 -37.53 -0.19 -28.98
CA PHE A 76 -38.82 -0.62 -28.39
C PHE A 76 -39.90 0.17 -29.14
N PRO A 77 -41.01 -0.44 -29.61
CA PRO A 77 -42.23 -0.54 -28.78
C PRO A 77 -43.17 -1.71 -29.21
N PRO A 78 -44.48 -1.72 -28.91
CA PRO A 78 -45.21 -1.51 -27.64
C PRO A 78 -46.02 -2.77 -27.22
N SER A 79 -46.83 -2.64 -26.17
CA SER A 79 -47.63 -3.70 -25.53
C SER A 79 -48.97 -4.04 -26.19
N THR A 80 -49.36 -5.33 -26.17
CA THR A 80 -50.76 -5.80 -26.06
C THR A 80 -50.83 -7.14 -25.31
N SER A 81 -51.85 -7.33 -24.46
CA SER A 81 -52.19 -8.60 -23.79
C SER A 81 -53.41 -9.26 -24.47
N PRO A 82 -53.61 -10.57 -24.27
CA PRO A 82 -54.81 -10.95 -23.51
C PRO A 82 -54.67 -12.17 -22.56
N SER A 83 -55.64 -12.23 -21.65
CA SER A 83 -56.04 -13.25 -20.67
C SER A 83 -55.77 -14.74 -20.93
N GLY A 84 -55.47 -15.46 -19.84
CA GLY A 84 -55.70 -16.91 -19.68
C GLY A 84 -55.59 -17.32 -18.20
N GLU A 85 -56.62 -17.94 -17.62
CA GLU A 85 -56.66 -18.31 -16.19
C GLU A 85 -56.12 -19.73 -15.92
N GLY A 86 -55.54 -19.94 -14.74
CA GLY A 86 -55.09 -21.27 -14.29
C GLY A 86 -54.55 -21.25 -12.86
N ASN A 87 -55.28 -21.85 -11.92
CA ASN A 87 -54.89 -21.88 -10.49
C ASN A 87 -53.73 -22.85 -10.22
N GLY A 88 -52.74 -22.39 -9.46
CA GLY A 88 -51.65 -23.22 -8.94
C GLY A 88 -50.88 -22.51 -7.82
N SER A 89 -51.07 -22.95 -6.58
CA SER A 89 -50.49 -22.30 -5.39
C SER A 89 -49.03 -22.69 -5.15
N GLN A 90 -48.10 -21.75 -5.34
CA GLN A 90 -46.71 -21.83 -4.88
C GLN A 90 -46.23 -20.44 -4.39
N ASP A 91 -45.17 -20.44 -3.58
CA ASP A 91 -44.66 -19.27 -2.85
C ASP A 91 -44.21 -18.11 -3.76
N PRO A 92 -44.28 -16.85 -3.28
CA PRO A 92 -43.91 -15.69 -4.09
C PRO A 92 -42.42 -15.70 -4.45
N PRO A 93 -42.06 -15.56 -5.76
CA PRO A 93 -40.67 -15.54 -6.18
C PRO A 93 -39.94 -14.33 -5.61
N SER A 94 -38.77 -14.57 -5.03
CA SER A 94 -37.96 -13.51 -4.42
C SER A 94 -37.52 -12.51 -5.50
N THR A 95 -37.90 -11.24 -5.35
CA THR A 95 -37.43 -10.17 -6.23
C THR A 95 -35.89 -10.12 -6.22
N PRO A 96 -35.22 -10.03 -7.39
CA PRO A 96 -33.78 -10.03 -7.44
C PRO A 96 -33.24 -8.77 -6.77
N LYS A 97 -32.72 -8.91 -5.54
CA LYS A 97 -32.11 -7.82 -4.78
C LYS A 97 -31.01 -7.17 -5.63
N ARG A 98 -31.29 -5.96 -6.11
CA ARG A 98 -30.37 -5.16 -6.94
C ARG A 98 -29.05 -5.04 -6.19
N ARG A 99 -28.01 -5.75 -6.64
CA ARG A 99 -26.70 -5.82 -5.98
C ARG A 99 -26.18 -4.40 -5.78
N ARG A 100 -26.11 -3.91 -4.53
CA ARG A 100 -25.48 -2.61 -4.25
C ARG A 100 -24.00 -2.74 -4.61
N ALA A 101 -23.54 -1.92 -5.55
CA ALA A 101 -22.12 -1.84 -5.88
C ALA A 101 -21.33 -1.49 -4.63
N SER A 102 -20.21 -2.18 -4.40
CA SER A 102 -19.33 -1.92 -3.27
C SER A 102 -18.68 -0.54 -3.45
N THR A 103 -19.06 0.42 -2.61
CA THR A 103 -18.46 1.77 -2.58
C THR A 103 -17.07 1.74 -1.92
N LEU A 104 -16.13 1.05 -2.57
CA LEU A 104 -14.71 1.04 -2.23
C LEU A 104 -14.01 2.23 -2.91
N LEU A 105 -12.99 2.79 -2.25
CA LEU A 105 -12.49 4.13 -2.56
C LEU A 105 -11.68 4.18 -3.87
N ILE A 106 -11.94 5.20 -4.68
CA ILE A 106 -11.22 5.52 -5.92
C ILE A 106 -10.01 6.47 -5.67
N SER A 107 -9.92 7.07 -4.48
CA SER A 107 -8.84 7.97 -4.05
C SER A 107 -8.27 7.56 -2.70
N GLN A 108 -6.96 7.78 -2.50
CA GLN A 108 -6.23 7.34 -1.30
C GLN A 108 -5.46 8.48 -0.62
N SER A 109 -5.64 9.74 -1.04
CA SER A 109 -5.15 10.91 -0.31
C SER A 109 -6.16 12.06 -0.27
N PRO A 110 -6.10 12.94 0.75
CA PRO A 110 -6.80 14.23 0.81
C PRO A 110 -6.61 15.07 -0.46
N GLU A 111 -5.34 15.21 -0.87
CA GLU A 111 -4.88 16.07 -1.96
C GLU A 111 -5.33 15.57 -3.33
N ASP A 112 -5.57 14.26 -3.50
CA ASP A 112 -6.16 13.68 -4.71
C ASP A 112 -7.53 14.30 -5.00
N VAL A 113 -8.44 14.24 -4.02
CA VAL A 113 -9.81 14.71 -4.20
C VAL A 113 -9.81 16.23 -4.31
N HIS A 114 -8.99 16.91 -3.50
CA HIS A 114 -8.83 18.36 -3.59
C HIS A 114 -8.26 18.82 -4.95
N ARG A 115 -7.41 18.01 -5.60
CA ARG A 115 -6.91 18.25 -6.96
C ARG A 115 -7.98 18.00 -8.02
N ILE A 116 -8.76 16.93 -7.90
CA ILE A 116 -9.88 16.63 -8.80
C ILE A 116 -10.96 17.73 -8.73
N LEU A 117 -11.25 18.23 -7.52
CA LEU A 117 -12.19 19.34 -7.29
C LEU A 117 -11.66 20.70 -7.76
N SER A 118 -10.34 20.93 -7.74
CA SER A 118 -9.75 22.23 -8.16
C SER A 118 -9.39 22.30 -9.65
N ALA A 119 -8.98 21.18 -10.28
CA ALA A 119 -8.72 21.13 -11.72
C ALA A 119 -9.99 21.33 -12.57
N THR A 120 -11.16 21.03 -12.01
CA THR A 120 -12.46 21.05 -12.72
C THR A 120 -13.25 22.35 -12.52
N ARG A 121 -12.61 23.44 -12.04
CA ARG A 121 -13.26 24.73 -11.72
C ARG A 121 -13.73 25.57 -12.92
N GLY A 122 -13.90 24.96 -14.10
CA GLY A 122 -14.30 25.65 -15.33
C GLY A 122 -14.70 24.72 -16.50
N ALA A 123 -15.07 23.47 -16.24
CA ALA A 123 -15.47 22.50 -17.26
C ALA A 123 -16.83 21.85 -16.92
N GLU A 124 -17.55 21.37 -17.93
CA GLU A 124 -18.96 20.99 -17.81
C GLU A 124 -19.22 19.76 -16.92
N THR A 125 -20.35 19.77 -16.21
CA THR A 125 -20.65 18.93 -15.04
C THR A 125 -20.96 17.44 -15.32
N LYS A 126 -20.77 16.95 -16.55
CA LYS A 126 -21.17 15.57 -16.94
C LYS A 126 -20.26 14.45 -16.43
N GLU A 127 -18.94 14.66 -16.29
CA GLU A 127 -18.02 13.60 -15.82
C GLU A 127 -17.86 13.51 -14.29
N LEU A 128 -18.52 14.41 -13.55
CA LEU A 128 -18.42 14.50 -12.07
C LEU A 128 -18.99 13.28 -11.32
N GLY A 129 -19.81 12.45 -11.98
CA GLY A 129 -20.69 11.46 -11.32
C GLY A 129 -20.01 10.26 -10.64
N ARG A 130 -18.83 9.82 -11.10
CA ARG A 130 -18.26 8.51 -10.70
C ARG A 130 -17.32 8.55 -9.49
N VAL A 131 -16.59 9.64 -9.26
CA VAL A 131 -15.36 9.60 -8.42
C VAL A 131 -15.62 9.56 -6.91
N CYS A 132 -16.66 10.25 -6.41
CA CYS A 132 -16.83 10.45 -4.96
C CYS A 132 -18.01 9.68 -4.33
N CYS A 133 -19.10 9.44 -5.07
CA CYS A 133 -20.40 9.08 -4.47
C CYS A 133 -21.15 7.91 -5.13
N GLY A 134 -20.50 7.10 -5.97
CA GLY A 134 -21.14 5.90 -6.53
C GLY A 134 -22.24 6.15 -7.56
N GLY A 135 -22.23 7.30 -8.26
CA GLY A 135 -23.03 7.49 -9.48
C GLY A 135 -24.41 8.15 -9.33
N GLY A 136 -24.58 9.17 -8.48
CA GLY A 136 -25.88 9.86 -8.39
C GLY A 136 -26.01 11.14 -7.54
N CYS A 137 -24.93 11.88 -7.25
CA CYS A 137 -24.95 12.94 -6.22
C CYS A 137 -24.48 14.33 -6.69
N CYS A 138 -24.67 14.67 -7.98
CA CYS A 138 -24.11 15.88 -8.59
C CYS A 138 -25.02 17.12 -8.55
N GLN A 139 -26.19 17.04 -7.91
CA GLN A 139 -26.98 18.21 -7.54
C GLN A 139 -26.82 18.43 -6.04
N ALA A 140 -26.06 19.47 -5.67
CA ALA A 140 -25.93 19.90 -4.29
C ALA A 140 -27.20 20.65 -3.89
N ASN A 141 -28.07 20.02 -3.10
CA ASN A 141 -29.26 20.66 -2.52
C ASN A 141 -28.84 21.59 -1.38
N THR A 142 -28.14 22.68 -1.68
CA THR A 142 -27.71 23.68 -0.69
C THR A 142 -28.92 24.20 0.08
N LEU A 143 -28.81 24.25 1.41
CA LEU A 143 -29.79 24.95 2.26
C LEU A 143 -29.89 26.40 1.77
N GLN A 144 -31.06 26.81 1.32
CA GLN A 144 -31.31 28.21 1.01
C GLN A 144 -31.20 29.01 2.31
N ALA A 145 -30.51 30.16 2.26
CA ALA A 145 -30.52 31.09 3.37
C ALA A 145 -31.91 31.74 3.41
N ASP A 146 -32.81 31.20 4.24
CA ASP A 146 -34.17 31.72 4.39
C ASP A 146 -34.14 33.05 5.16
N LEU A 147 -33.93 34.13 4.40
CA LEU A 147 -33.95 35.51 4.87
C LEU A 147 -35.35 36.00 5.30
N SER A 148 -36.39 35.15 5.20
CA SER A 148 -37.76 35.48 5.62
C SER A 148 -38.10 35.02 7.04
N SER A 149 -37.47 33.94 7.52
CA SER A 149 -37.69 33.42 8.88
C SER A 149 -36.90 34.22 9.93
N LYS A 150 -37.62 34.98 10.76
CA LYS A 150 -37.04 35.70 11.92
C LYS A 150 -36.86 34.81 13.15
N ASP A 151 -37.43 33.60 13.12
CA ASP A 151 -37.59 32.72 14.27
C ASP A 151 -36.74 31.44 14.19
N ALA A 152 -35.99 31.24 13.09
CA ALA A 152 -35.16 30.06 12.86
C ALA A 152 -34.04 29.92 13.92
N ILE A 153 -34.03 28.81 14.65
CA ILE A 153 -33.08 28.60 15.76
C ILE A 153 -31.74 28.12 15.19
N PRO A 154 -30.64 28.91 15.30
CA PRO A 154 -29.36 28.53 14.70
C PRO A 154 -28.74 27.34 15.42
N VAL A 155 -28.12 26.41 14.67
CA VAL A 155 -27.42 25.27 15.28
C VAL A 155 -26.14 25.75 15.96
N LEU A 156 -26.07 25.53 17.27
CA LEU A 156 -24.87 25.77 18.07
C LEU A 156 -23.82 24.69 17.78
N LYS A 157 -22.60 25.12 17.45
CA LYS A 157 -21.47 24.20 17.25
C LYS A 157 -20.95 23.73 18.62
N PRO A 158 -20.70 22.42 18.83
CA PRO A 158 -20.07 21.93 20.05
C PRO A 158 -18.73 22.62 20.30
N ASP A 159 -18.57 23.29 21.45
CA ASP A 159 -17.27 23.87 21.82
C ASP A 159 -16.35 22.81 22.44
N ASN A 160 -15.77 22.02 21.56
CA ASN A 160 -14.66 21.16 21.89
C ASN A 160 -13.63 21.17 20.75
N GLU A 161 -12.38 20.83 21.08
CA GLU A 161 -11.27 20.86 20.12
C GLU A 161 -11.46 19.86 18.97
N ALA A 162 -12.03 18.68 19.25
CA ALA A 162 -12.30 17.67 18.24
C ALA A 162 -13.27 18.19 17.17
N PHE A 163 -14.39 18.81 17.57
CA PHE A 163 -15.35 19.40 16.64
C PHE A 163 -14.72 20.55 15.85
N ARG A 164 -13.98 21.45 16.51
CA ARG A 164 -13.25 22.54 15.84
C ARG A 164 -12.26 22.00 14.81
N SER A 165 -11.60 20.86 15.08
CA SER A 165 -10.68 20.21 14.15
C SER A 165 -11.34 19.60 12.90
N LEU A 166 -12.65 19.33 12.92
CA LEU A 166 -13.38 18.82 11.74
C LEU A 166 -13.59 19.91 10.66
N GLN A 167 -13.40 21.19 11.01
CA GLN A 167 -13.51 22.35 10.11
C GLN A 167 -14.82 22.43 9.30
N LEU A 168 -15.91 21.86 9.83
CA LEU A 168 -17.19 21.71 9.12
C LEU A 168 -17.82 23.05 8.73
N ASN A 169 -18.01 23.25 7.43
CA ASN A 169 -18.90 24.25 6.89
C ASN A 169 -20.34 23.73 6.93
N LEU A 170 -21.18 24.32 7.78
CA LEU A 170 -22.58 23.92 7.96
C LEU A 170 -23.56 24.78 7.13
N GLY A 171 -23.09 25.83 6.46
CA GLY A 171 -23.96 26.81 5.82
C GLY A 171 -24.97 27.45 6.81
N PRO A 172 -26.18 27.82 6.36
CA PRO A 172 -27.22 28.43 7.19
C PRO A 172 -28.05 27.38 7.98
N LEU A 173 -27.42 26.36 8.56
CA LEU A 173 -28.13 25.28 9.25
C LEU A 173 -28.81 25.76 10.56
N SER A 174 -30.14 25.64 10.60
CA SER A 174 -30.99 25.81 11.78
C SER A 174 -31.47 24.46 12.33
N LEU A 175 -31.95 24.42 13.58
CA LEU A 175 -32.63 23.24 14.14
C LEU A 175 -33.92 22.89 13.36
N ASP A 176 -34.54 23.88 12.73
CA ASP A 176 -35.79 23.77 11.99
C ASP A 176 -35.58 23.36 10.51
N SER A 177 -34.35 23.51 9.97
CA SER A 177 -34.00 23.25 8.57
C SER A 177 -34.45 21.86 8.08
N GLU A 178 -35.27 21.78 7.04
CA GLU A 178 -35.69 20.50 6.48
C GLU A 178 -34.50 19.75 5.83
N LEU A 179 -34.38 18.46 6.13
CA LEU A 179 -33.32 17.57 5.64
C LEU A 179 -33.95 16.41 4.89
N SER A 180 -33.59 16.23 3.61
CA SER A 180 -34.17 15.22 2.73
C SER A 180 -33.12 14.25 2.21
N ASN A 181 -33.56 13.05 1.80
CA ASN A 181 -32.70 11.93 1.42
C ASN A 181 -31.63 11.59 2.48
N THR A 182 -31.97 11.80 3.76
CA THR A 182 -31.17 11.37 4.91
C THR A 182 -31.06 9.85 4.90
N VAL A 183 -29.83 9.34 5.05
CA VAL A 183 -29.57 7.91 5.09
C VAL A 183 -30.40 7.23 6.18
N GLU A 184 -30.97 6.08 5.86
CA GLU A 184 -31.75 5.25 6.80
C GLU A 184 -30.87 4.80 7.98
N LEU A 185 -31.49 4.62 9.15
CA LEU A 185 -30.77 4.03 10.29
C LEU A 185 -30.27 2.63 9.89
N PRO A 186 -28.96 2.32 10.04
CA PRO A 186 -28.46 0.98 9.75
C PRO A 186 -29.17 -0.09 10.58
N LEU A 187 -29.19 -1.32 10.08
CA LEU A 187 -29.67 -2.46 10.86
C LEU A 187 -28.56 -2.93 11.81
N GLN A 188 -28.88 -3.14 13.09
CA GLN A 188 -27.98 -3.81 14.01
C GLN A 188 -27.88 -5.30 13.63
N THR A 189 -26.77 -5.70 13.00
CA THR A 189 -26.49 -7.08 12.57
C THR A 189 -25.71 -7.89 13.61
N VAL A 190 -25.15 -7.22 14.62
CA VAL A 190 -24.34 -7.82 15.69
C VAL A 190 -25.12 -7.86 17.01
N SER A 191 -25.02 -8.97 17.75
CA SER A 191 -25.48 -9.09 19.14
C SER A 191 -24.39 -9.70 20.03
N ILE A 192 -24.46 -9.42 21.33
CA ILE A 192 -23.49 -9.87 22.34
C ILE A 192 -24.27 -10.45 23.53
N THR A 193 -23.97 -11.69 23.89
CA THR A 193 -24.46 -12.37 25.09
C THR A 193 -23.29 -12.69 26.03
N SER A 194 -23.53 -12.69 27.34
CA SER A 194 -22.56 -13.23 28.31
C SER A 194 -22.32 -14.73 28.06
N ALA A 195 -21.09 -15.20 28.22
CA ALA A 195 -20.82 -16.63 28.33
C ALA A 195 -21.50 -17.23 29.58
N SER A 196 -21.65 -18.57 29.64
CA SER A 196 -22.20 -19.23 30.84
C SER A 196 -21.31 -18.99 32.06
N LYS A 197 -21.90 -19.07 33.26
CA LYS A 197 -21.16 -19.02 34.53
C LYS A 197 -20.15 -20.18 34.68
N ASP A 198 -20.39 -21.28 33.98
CA ASP A 198 -19.56 -22.49 33.96
C ASP A 198 -18.44 -22.44 32.91
N ALA A 199 -18.36 -21.35 32.12
CA ALA A 199 -17.26 -21.14 31.21
C ALA A 199 -15.95 -20.91 32.00
N LYS A 200 -14.90 -21.65 31.63
CA LYS A 200 -13.55 -21.42 32.17
C LYS A 200 -13.12 -19.98 31.91
N SER A 201 -12.30 -19.41 32.81
CA SER A 201 -11.70 -18.09 32.64
C SER A 201 -11.14 -17.91 31.23
N TYR A 202 -11.62 -16.88 30.52
CA TYR A 202 -11.17 -16.58 29.16
C TYR A 202 -9.78 -15.94 29.24
N ASN A 203 -8.76 -16.77 29.13
CA ASN A 203 -7.37 -16.34 29.15
C ASN A 203 -6.98 -15.91 27.73
N SER A 204 -7.13 -14.62 27.43
CA SER A 204 -6.79 -14.05 26.14
C SER A 204 -5.28 -14.13 25.87
N ASN A 205 -4.89 -14.80 24.79
CA ASN A 205 -3.51 -14.87 24.31
C ASN A 205 -3.24 -13.90 23.15
N VAL A 206 -4.12 -12.91 22.93
CA VAL A 206 -4.14 -12.10 21.70
C VAL A 206 -2.89 -11.22 21.52
N HIS A 207 -2.15 -10.99 22.59
CA HIS A 207 -0.86 -10.29 22.56
C HIS A 207 0.27 -11.12 21.93
N LYS A 208 0.12 -12.45 21.80
CA LYS A 208 1.12 -13.34 21.20
C LYS A 208 0.69 -13.96 19.88
N GLN A 209 -0.60 -14.23 19.70
CA GLN A 209 -1.19 -14.77 18.46
C GLN A 209 -2.53 -14.09 18.23
N PRO A 210 -2.88 -13.69 17.00
CA PRO A 210 -4.20 -13.10 16.72
C PRO A 210 -5.32 -14.10 17.07
N PRO A 211 -6.53 -13.63 17.41
CA PRO A 211 -7.67 -14.51 17.65
C PRO A 211 -7.94 -15.42 16.45
N THR A 212 -8.30 -16.69 16.69
CA THR A 212 -8.45 -17.70 15.62
C THR A 212 -9.53 -17.39 14.58
N PHE A 213 -10.48 -16.50 14.90
CA PHE A 213 -11.48 -15.99 13.95
C PHE A 213 -10.97 -14.86 13.03
N VAL A 214 -9.75 -14.36 13.26
CA VAL A 214 -9.09 -13.34 12.43
C VAL A 214 -8.29 -14.06 11.36
N THR A 215 -8.99 -14.77 10.48
CA THR A 215 -8.35 -15.49 9.36
C THR A 215 -8.01 -14.52 8.21
N PRO A 216 -6.93 -14.77 7.46
CA PRO A 216 -6.80 -14.26 6.10
C PRO A 216 -7.73 -15.06 5.18
N HIS A 217 -7.46 -15.11 3.87
CA HIS A 217 -8.27 -15.97 2.99
C HIS A 217 -7.92 -17.45 3.20
N PRO A 218 -8.90 -18.38 3.24
CA PRO A 218 -8.63 -19.82 3.23
C PRO A 218 -7.81 -20.21 1.98
N PRO A 219 -6.78 -21.07 2.09
CA PRO A 219 -6.51 -21.98 3.20
C PRO A 219 -5.56 -21.44 4.29
N TYR A 220 -5.14 -20.18 4.22
CA TYR A 220 -4.07 -19.66 5.08
C TYR A 220 -4.58 -19.27 6.47
N GLU A 221 -3.71 -19.37 7.47
CA GLU A 221 -3.89 -18.85 8.82
C GLU A 221 -2.93 -17.66 9.06
N VAL A 222 -3.14 -16.88 10.12
CA VAL A 222 -2.18 -15.81 10.49
C VAL A 222 -1.09 -16.39 11.38
N TYR A 223 0.09 -16.58 10.81
CA TYR A 223 1.30 -16.98 11.52
C TYR A 223 1.85 -15.81 12.36
N SER A 224 2.26 -16.08 13.60
CA SER A 224 2.79 -15.05 14.51
C SER A 224 4.31 -15.09 14.56
N ALA A 225 4.93 -14.57 13.49
CA ALA A 225 6.38 -14.59 13.27
C ALA A 225 7.14 -13.84 14.37
N LYS A 226 8.26 -14.39 14.82
CA LYS A 226 9.12 -13.72 15.82
C LYS A 226 9.93 -12.62 15.13
N VAL A 227 10.10 -11.46 15.77
CA VAL A 227 11.01 -10.42 15.29
C VAL A 227 12.43 -10.82 15.67
N HIS A 228 13.28 -11.10 14.68
CA HIS A 228 14.68 -11.45 14.90
C HIS A 228 15.52 -10.21 15.22
N HIS A 229 15.34 -9.14 14.43
CA HIS A 229 16.03 -7.85 14.53
C HIS A 229 15.21 -6.79 13.78
N ALA A 230 15.38 -5.51 14.16
CA ALA A 230 14.75 -4.38 13.49
C ALA A 230 15.59 -3.10 13.68
N ARG A 231 15.80 -2.34 12.60
CA ARG A 231 16.60 -1.11 12.60
C ARG A 231 16.00 -0.02 11.74
N GLU A 232 16.38 1.24 11.99
CA GLU A 232 16.07 2.34 11.07
C GLU A 232 17.07 2.37 9.91
N LEU A 233 16.58 2.54 8.68
CA LEU A 233 17.36 2.72 7.45
C LEU A 233 17.64 4.20 7.14
N THR A 234 16.80 5.10 7.68
CA THR A 234 16.92 6.55 7.52
C THR A 234 17.75 7.18 8.62
N LYS A 235 18.45 8.27 8.30
CA LYS A 235 19.23 9.02 9.29
C LYS A 235 18.39 10.11 9.98
N PRO A 236 18.73 10.54 11.20
CA PRO A 236 18.05 11.63 11.89
C PRO A 236 17.96 12.89 11.00
N GLY A 237 16.76 13.48 10.90
CA GLY A 237 16.46 14.60 10.02
C GLY A 237 15.80 14.22 8.68
N ALA A 238 15.72 12.94 8.32
CA ALA A 238 14.93 12.49 7.17
C ALA A 238 13.43 12.81 7.32
N GLU A 239 12.78 13.30 6.25
CA GLU A 239 11.35 13.67 6.25
C GLU A 239 10.42 12.49 6.58
N LYS A 240 10.83 11.25 6.29
CA LYS A 240 10.04 10.04 6.55
C LYS A 240 10.92 8.92 7.07
N ARG A 241 10.65 8.53 8.32
CA ARG A 241 11.36 7.45 9.02
C ARG A 241 11.03 6.10 8.37
N THR A 242 12.04 5.29 8.06
CA THR A 242 11.88 3.99 7.41
C THR A 242 12.64 2.92 8.17
N TYR A 243 11.93 1.90 8.63
CA TYR A 243 12.47 0.77 9.38
C TYR A 243 12.55 -0.47 8.49
N HIS A 244 13.50 -1.36 8.76
CA HIS A 244 13.55 -2.70 8.19
C HIS A 244 13.59 -3.74 9.31
N PHE A 245 13.00 -4.90 9.01
CA PHE A 245 12.72 -5.97 9.97
C PHE A 245 13.17 -7.30 9.40
N ASP A 246 13.76 -8.11 10.24
CA ASP A 246 14.06 -9.51 9.98
C ASP A 246 13.06 -10.36 10.78
N LEU A 247 12.23 -11.14 10.09
CA LEU A 247 11.15 -11.92 10.68
C LEU A 247 11.45 -13.42 10.58
N ASP A 248 11.54 -14.09 11.72
CA ASP A 248 11.76 -15.54 11.81
C ASP A 248 10.51 -16.31 11.37
N VAL A 249 10.68 -17.06 10.27
CA VAL A 249 9.70 -17.95 9.63
C VAL A 249 10.21 -19.40 9.59
N THR A 250 11.16 -19.76 10.47
CA THR A 250 11.68 -21.13 10.60
C THR A 250 10.56 -22.11 10.93
N ASP A 251 9.63 -21.72 11.80
CA ASP A 251 8.46 -22.53 12.18
C ASP A 251 7.21 -22.23 11.33
N TYR A 252 7.33 -21.53 10.19
CA TYR A 252 6.18 -21.22 9.33
C TYR A 252 5.66 -22.51 8.66
N PRO A 253 4.34 -22.80 8.69
CA PRO A 253 3.80 -24.07 8.23
C PRO A 253 4.05 -24.30 6.74
N ALA A 254 4.43 -25.54 6.38
CA ALA A 254 4.49 -25.95 4.98
C ALA A 254 3.10 -25.92 4.35
N GLU A 255 2.96 -25.22 3.23
CA GLU A 255 1.72 -25.10 2.47
C GLU A 255 1.58 -26.25 1.45
N SER A 256 0.43 -26.40 0.82
CA SER A 256 0.19 -27.49 -0.14
C SER A 256 0.84 -27.21 -1.52
N GLY A 257 1.91 -27.95 -1.81
CA GLY A 257 2.73 -27.84 -3.02
C GLY A 257 4.05 -27.11 -2.76
N ASP A 258 4.89 -26.96 -3.79
CA ASP A 258 6.22 -26.33 -3.70
C ASP A 258 6.14 -24.78 -3.62
N VAL A 259 5.30 -24.26 -2.71
CA VAL A 259 4.97 -22.84 -2.60
C VAL A 259 5.58 -22.23 -1.35
N ASP A 260 6.59 -21.38 -1.54
CA ASP A 260 7.36 -20.74 -0.45
C ASP A 260 7.47 -19.21 -0.62
N PHE A 261 8.17 -18.56 0.31
CA PHE A 261 8.61 -17.18 0.18
C PHE A 261 9.63 -17.04 -0.98
N VAL A 262 9.32 -16.17 -1.94
CA VAL A 262 10.09 -15.98 -3.18
C VAL A 262 10.45 -14.51 -3.38
N VAL A 263 11.49 -14.25 -4.17
CA VAL A 263 11.96 -12.89 -4.48
C VAL A 263 10.84 -12.05 -5.09
N GLY A 264 10.63 -10.84 -4.57
CA GLY A 264 9.51 -9.97 -4.95
C GLY A 264 8.13 -10.46 -4.50
N GLY A 265 8.06 -11.54 -3.73
CA GLY A 265 6.88 -11.87 -2.94
C GLY A 265 6.53 -10.78 -1.93
N ALA A 266 5.42 -10.99 -1.21
CA ALA A 266 4.96 -10.09 -0.17
C ALA A 266 4.38 -10.89 1.00
N ILE A 267 4.24 -10.25 2.16
CA ILE A 267 3.45 -10.74 3.28
C ILE A 267 2.29 -9.79 3.55
N GLY A 268 1.15 -10.32 3.99
CA GLY A 268 0.06 -9.54 4.58
C GLY A 268 0.21 -9.53 6.09
N VAL A 269 0.42 -8.35 6.68
CA VAL A 269 0.51 -8.15 8.14
C VAL A 269 -0.85 -7.72 8.69
N GLN A 270 -1.41 -8.51 9.60
CA GLN A 270 -2.68 -8.24 10.27
C GLN A 270 -2.44 -7.39 11.53
N ALA A 271 -2.00 -6.15 11.33
CA ALA A 271 -1.68 -5.25 12.43
C ALA A 271 -2.94 -4.91 13.28
N PRO A 272 -2.90 -5.02 14.61
CA PRO A 272 -4.01 -4.61 15.49
C PRO A 272 -4.08 -3.07 15.67
N ASN A 273 -5.24 -2.57 16.08
CA ASN A 273 -5.36 -1.23 16.66
C ASN A 273 -4.51 -1.13 17.95
N SER A 274 -4.03 0.08 18.28
CA SER A 274 -3.22 0.26 19.48
C SER A 274 -4.09 0.16 20.75
N PRO A 275 -3.57 -0.39 21.87
CA PRO A 275 -4.34 -0.56 23.10
C PRO A 275 -4.95 0.75 23.62
N GLU A 276 -4.21 1.85 23.47
CA GLU A 276 -4.57 3.18 23.96
C GLU A 276 -5.78 3.74 23.22
N LEU A 277 -5.81 3.58 21.88
CA LEU A 277 -6.94 3.97 21.04
C LEU A 277 -8.17 3.09 21.30
N VAL A 278 -7.96 1.79 21.60
CA VAL A 278 -9.06 0.89 21.95
C VAL A 278 -9.66 1.25 23.31
N ASP A 279 -8.84 1.57 24.33
CA ASP A 279 -9.37 2.05 25.61
C ASP A 279 -10.00 3.46 25.48
N GLU A 280 -9.43 4.38 24.68
CA GLU A 280 -10.03 5.70 24.39
C GLU A 280 -11.46 5.54 23.83
N ILE A 281 -11.65 4.66 22.84
CA ILE A 281 -12.98 4.40 22.27
C ILE A 281 -13.90 3.72 23.29
N LEU A 282 -13.41 2.79 24.10
CA LEU A 282 -14.22 2.12 25.14
C LEU A 282 -14.57 3.05 26.32
N ASP A 283 -13.74 4.05 26.63
CA ASP A 283 -14.03 5.11 27.59
C ASP A 283 -15.04 6.12 27.00
N LEU A 284 -14.90 6.55 25.75
CA LEU A 284 -15.85 7.43 25.05
C LEU A 284 -17.25 6.80 24.87
N LEU A 285 -17.33 5.49 24.69
CA LEU A 285 -18.60 4.73 24.65
C LEU A 285 -19.16 4.40 26.05
N GLY A 286 -18.55 4.90 27.14
CA GLY A 286 -19.01 4.69 28.51
C GLY A 286 -18.89 3.24 29.03
N ILE A 287 -18.10 2.39 28.37
CA ILE A 287 -18.06 0.93 28.64
C ILE A 287 -17.16 0.67 29.86
N PRO A 288 -17.71 0.20 31.00
CA PRO A 288 -16.93 0.11 32.24
C PRO A 288 -15.76 -0.86 32.12
N LYS A 289 -14.59 -0.47 32.65
CA LYS A 289 -13.32 -1.21 32.49
C LYS A 289 -13.44 -2.69 32.88
N PHE A 290 -14.15 -3.01 33.96
CA PHE A 290 -14.44 -4.38 34.40
C PHE A 290 -15.31 -5.23 33.45
N THR A 291 -15.75 -4.70 32.30
CA THR A 291 -16.57 -5.39 31.28
C THR A 291 -15.90 -5.50 29.90
N ARG A 292 -14.78 -4.78 29.69
CA ARG A 292 -14.04 -4.74 28.41
C ARG A 292 -13.47 -6.11 28.07
N ASP A 293 -12.87 -6.73 29.08
CA ASP A 293 -12.10 -7.97 29.00
C ASP A 293 -12.89 -9.19 29.52
N LYS A 294 -14.18 -9.03 29.81
CA LYS A 294 -15.06 -10.15 30.17
C LYS A 294 -15.42 -10.98 28.94
N HIS A 295 -15.40 -12.30 29.13
CA HIS A 295 -15.81 -13.28 28.11
C HIS A 295 -17.24 -13.03 27.63
N ILE A 296 -17.39 -12.93 26.32
CA ILE A 296 -18.66 -12.82 25.62
C ILE A 296 -18.75 -13.82 24.48
N ILE A 297 -19.99 -14.19 24.17
CA ILE A 297 -20.34 -14.78 22.89
C ILE A 297 -20.95 -13.69 22.02
N LEU A 298 -20.30 -13.40 20.89
CA LEU A 298 -20.82 -12.51 19.86
C LEU A 298 -21.53 -13.33 18.79
N LYS A 299 -22.68 -12.85 18.30
CA LYS A 299 -23.42 -13.45 17.19
C LYS A 299 -23.64 -12.40 16.09
N THR A 300 -23.65 -12.84 14.84
CA THR A 300 -23.94 -12.00 13.66
C THR A 300 -25.11 -12.58 12.87
N THR A 301 -25.96 -11.72 12.32
CA THR A 301 -27.12 -12.13 11.50
C THR A 301 -26.75 -12.50 10.06
N GLY A 302 -25.55 -12.15 9.59
CA GLY A 302 -25.08 -12.41 8.23
C GLY A 302 -23.89 -11.54 7.82
N GLY A 303 -23.57 -11.53 6.53
CA GLY A 303 -22.43 -10.80 5.97
C GLY A 303 -21.09 -11.53 6.18
N ARG A 304 -19.96 -10.83 5.99
CA ARG A 304 -18.60 -11.40 6.15
C ARG A 304 -17.95 -11.07 7.49
N TRP A 305 -18.30 -9.94 8.10
CA TRP A 305 -17.70 -9.44 9.34
C TRP A 305 -17.82 -10.47 10.50
N PRO A 306 -16.80 -10.65 11.35
CA PRO A 306 -15.51 -9.94 11.35
C PRO A 306 -14.44 -10.52 10.42
N THR A 307 -14.69 -11.64 9.73
CA THR A 307 -13.71 -12.19 8.77
C THR A 307 -13.59 -11.27 7.54
N ILE A 308 -12.38 -11.12 7.01
CA ILE A 308 -12.12 -10.30 5.82
C ILE A 308 -12.54 -11.08 4.55
N TRP A 309 -12.15 -12.36 4.49
CA TRP A 309 -12.36 -13.23 3.35
C TRP A 309 -13.05 -14.52 3.80
N GLY A 310 -14.28 -14.73 3.36
CA GLY A 310 -15.11 -15.87 3.68
C GLY A 310 -16.57 -15.61 3.31
N ASP A 311 -17.41 -16.62 3.45
CA ASP A 311 -18.80 -16.60 2.98
C ASP A 311 -19.67 -15.55 3.69
N GLU A 312 -20.76 -15.14 3.03
CA GLU A 312 -21.78 -14.26 3.62
C GLU A 312 -22.80 -15.09 4.42
N LYS A 313 -22.46 -15.35 5.70
CA LYS A 313 -23.19 -16.23 6.61
C LYS A 313 -23.17 -15.72 8.06
N ALA A 314 -24.15 -16.15 8.85
CA ALA A 314 -24.14 -15.94 10.30
C ALA A 314 -22.90 -16.61 10.93
N ARG A 315 -22.34 -15.97 11.96
CA ARG A 315 -21.17 -16.41 12.72
C ARG A 315 -21.40 -16.23 14.22
N GLU A 316 -20.84 -17.14 15.02
CA GLU A 316 -20.83 -17.09 16.48
C GLU A 316 -19.40 -17.22 17.00
N LEU A 317 -18.97 -16.31 17.88
CA LEU A 317 -17.56 -16.11 18.24
C LEU A 317 -17.36 -15.94 19.75
N SER A 318 -16.27 -16.51 20.26
CA SER A 318 -15.87 -16.52 21.68
C SER A 318 -14.70 -15.54 21.89
N THR A 319 -14.95 -14.41 22.56
CA THR A 319 -14.05 -13.23 22.53
C THR A 319 -14.32 -12.25 23.69
N THR A 320 -13.69 -11.07 23.68
CA THR A 320 -13.93 -9.94 24.59
C THR A 320 -14.39 -8.68 23.83
N ARG A 321 -14.88 -7.64 24.51
CA ARG A 321 -15.23 -6.36 23.86
C ARG A 321 -13.99 -5.63 23.34
N ARG A 322 -12.87 -5.75 24.05
CA ARG A 322 -11.57 -5.19 23.64
C ARG A 322 -11.14 -5.76 22.29
N GLU A 323 -11.11 -7.09 22.17
CA GLU A 323 -10.65 -7.80 20.97
C GLU A 323 -11.39 -7.40 19.69
N LEU A 324 -12.71 -7.14 19.77
CA LEU A 324 -13.53 -6.72 18.63
C LEU A 324 -13.14 -5.33 18.07
N LEU A 325 -12.59 -4.45 18.91
CA LEU A 325 -12.00 -3.18 18.48
C LEU A 325 -10.51 -3.32 18.17
N THR A 326 -9.78 -4.21 18.85
CA THR A 326 -8.36 -4.47 18.56
C THR A 326 -8.15 -5.09 17.17
N TRP A 327 -9.00 -6.05 16.77
CA TRP A 327 -8.75 -6.95 15.63
C TRP A 327 -9.79 -6.95 14.52
N CYS A 328 -11.07 -6.65 14.79
CA CYS A 328 -12.14 -6.83 13.81
C CYS A 328 -12.50 -5.56 13.03
N SER A 329 -12.28 -4.39 13.64
CA SER A 329 -12.87 -3.13 13.20
C SER A 329 -11.79 -2.07 12.94
N ASP A 330 -11.79 -1.47 11.76
CA ASP A 330 -11.00 -0.28 11.50
C ASP A 330 -11.70 0.96 12.09
N VAL A 331 -10.95 1.71 12.88
CA VAL A 331 -11.41 2.89 13.62
C VAL A 331 -10.62 4.16 13.28
N GLN A 332 -9.63 4.06 12.36
CA GLN A 332 -8.67 5.15 12.13
C GLN A 332 -8.02 5.20 10.73
N SER A 333 -8.32 4.26 9.83
CA SER A 333 -7.67 4.17 8.51
C SER A 333 -8.58 4.62 7.37
N ASN A 334 -9.88 4.33 7.43
CA ASN A 334 -10.87 4.75 6.45
C ASN A 334 -11.59 6.05 6.90
N PRO A 335 -11.87 6.99 5.98
CA PRO A 335 -12.65 8.19 6.30
C PRO A 335 -14.14 7.86 6.52
N PRO A 336 -14.85 8.64 7.35
CA PRO A 336 -16.19 8.28 7.87
C PRO A 336 -17.27 8.16 6.80
N THR A 337 -18.26 7.30 7.05
CA THR A 337 -19.35 6.96 6.12
C THR A 337 -20.67 7.58 6.57
N LYS A 338 -21.61 7.87 5.64
CA LYS A 338 -22.95 8.36 6.04
C LYS A 338 -23.70 7.40 6.98
N PRO A 339 -23.65 6.07 6.82
CA PRO A 339 -24.18 5.13 7.82
C PRO A 339 -23.62 5.33 9.24
N LEU A 340 -22.31 5.60 9.39
CA LEU A 340 -21.71 5.88 10.71
C LEU A 340 -22.24 7.20 11.28
N LEU A 341 -22.28 8.27 10.48
CA LEU A 341 -22.78 9.57 10.92
C LEU A 341 -24.28 9.53 11.25
N ARG A 342 -25.06 8.77 10.48
CA ARG A 342 -26.48 8.51 10.76
C ARG A 342 -26.69 7.71 12.04
N LEU A 343 -25.82 6.74 12.32
CA LEU A 343 -25.85 5.97 13.57
C LEU A 343 -25.57 6.90 14.76
N LEU A 344 -24.52 7.73 14.67
CA LEU A 344 -24.21 8.73 15.70
C LEU A 344 -25.38 9.71 15.90
N ALA A 345 -26.07 10.12 14.83
CA ALA A 345 -27.26 10.97 14.92
C ALA A 345 -28.42 10.33 15.69
N GLU A 346 -28.53 9.00 15.71
CA GLU A 346 -29.59 8.33 16.46
C GLU A 346 -29.39 8.49 17.97
N TYR A 347 -28.17 8.20 18.42
CA TYR A 347 -27.79 8.14 19.84
C TYR A 347 -27.24 9.46 20.40
N ALA A 348 -27.21 10.54 19.61
CA ALA A 348 -26.95 11.90 20.09
C ALA A 348 -28.16 12.41 20.90
N THR A 349 -27.94 12.75 22.17
CA THR A 349 -28.98 13.32 23.04
C THR A 349 -29.12 14.83 22.92
N GLU A 350 -28.06 15.53 22.49
CA GLU A 350 -28.07 16.98 22.30
C GLU A 350 -28.67 17.35 20.92
N PRO A 351 -29.77 18.15 20.85
CA PRO A 351 -30.43 18.48 19.60
C PRO A 351 -29.50 19.11 18.55
N ASN A 352 -28.54 19.95 18.98
CA ASN A 352 -27.59 20.58 18.09
C ASN A 352 -26.65 19.55 17.42
N GLU A 353 -26.04 18.66 18.21
CA GLU A 353 -25.20 17.58 17.69
C GLU A 353 -25.98 16.65 16.76
N LYS A 354 -27.20 16.26 17.17
CA LYS A 354 -28.11 15.44 16.36
C LYS A 354 -28.42 16.09 15.02
N LYS A 355 -28.70 17.40 14.97
CA LYS A 355 -28.96 18.12 13.72
C LYS A 355 -27.75 18.14 12.79
N ILE A 356 -26.54 18.33 13.31
CA ILE A 356 -25.30 18.30 12.51
C ILE A 356 -25.07 16.91 11.90
N LEU A 357 -25.25 15.85 12.69
CA LEU A 357 -25.04 14.47 12.24
C LEU A 357 -26.11 14.02 11.22
N LEU A 358 -27.36 14.48 11.38
CA LEU A 358 -28.41 14.32 10.35
C LEU A 358 -28.07 15.12 9.08
N TYR A 359 -27.59 16.36 9.21
CA TYR A 359 -27.18 17.18 8.06
C TYR A 359 -26.08 16.48 7.24
N LEU A 360 -25.00 16.01 7.88
CA LEU A 360 -23.92 15.27 7.20
C LEU A 360 -24.38 13.94 6.56
N SER A 361 -25.50 13.37 7.01
CA SER A 361 -26.09 12.15 6.43
C SER A 361 -27.24 12.41 5.44
N SER A 362 -27.62 13.67 5.20
CA SER A 362 -28.65 14.15 4.24
C SER A 362 -28.11 14.46 2.84
N ALA A 363 -28.98 14.86 1.90
CA ALA A 363 -28.55 15.48 0.65
C ALA A 363 -27.98 16.90 0.86
N GLN A 364 -28.53 17.66 1.81
CA GLN A 364 -28.16 19.05 2.09
C GLN A 364 -26.71 19.19 2.56
N GLY A 365 -26.25 18.26 3.41
CA GLY A 365 -24.87 18.21 3.89
C GLY A 365 -23.89 17.47 2.98
N GLN A 366 -24.25 17.19 1.71
CA GLN A 366 -23.39 16.44 0.80
C GLN A 366 -22.01 17.10 0.59
N ALA A 367 -21.94 18.43 0.51
CA ALA A 367 -20.68 19.16 0.38
C ALA A 367 -19.80 18.95 1.64
N ALA A 368 -20.32 19.28 2.82
CA ALA A 368 -19.61 19.10 4.09
C ALA A 368 -19.19 17.64 4.35
N PHE A 369 -19.98 16.66 3.90
CA PHE A 369 -19.64 15.24 3.95
C PHE A 369 -18.52 14.86 2.97
N CYS A 370 -18.47 15.46 1.78
CA CYS A 370 -17.30 15.33 0.89
C CYS A 370 -16.07 15.92 1.58
N ASP A 371 -16.14 17.17 2.04
CA ASP A 371 -15.02 17.90 2.65
C ASP A 371 -14.41 17.12 3.84
N LEU A 372 -15.26 16.58 4.72
CA LEU A 372 -14.89 15.72 5.86
C LEU A 372 -14.18 14.42 5.44
N ARG A 373 -14.39 13.94 4.21
CA ARG A 373 -13.71 12.78 3.61
C ARG A 373 -12.51 13.15 2.75
N THR A 374 -12.40 14.39 2.30
CA THR A 374 -11.22 14.94 1.63
C THR A 374 -10.19 15.53 2.60
N GLY A 375 -10.51 15.63 3.89
CA GLY A 375 -9.56 16.01 4.95
C GLY A 375 -8.64 14.85 5.38
N PRO A 376 -7.68 15.11 6.29
CA PRO A 376 -6.90 14.04 6.93
C PRO A 376 -7.84 13.01 7.57
N HIS A 377 -7.49 11.72 7.52
CA HIS A 377 -8.42 10.63 7.87
C HIS A 377 -8.91 10.72 9.32
N ILE A 378 -10.13 11.24 9.46
CA ILE A 378 -10.85 11.45 10.72
C ILE A 378 -11.09 10.10 11.40
N THR A 379 -10.73 9.99 12.68
CA THR A 379 -10.88 8.74 13.44
C THR A 379 -12.24 8.63 14.13
N LEU A 380 -12.63 7.41 14.50
CA LEU A 380 -13.82 7.16 15.32
C LEU A 380 -13.73 7.90 16.68
N ALA A 381 -12.56 7.88 17.32
CA ALA A 381 -12.33 8.59 18.59
C ALA A 381 -12.47 10.12 18.43
N GLN A 382 -12.03 10.68 17.30
CA GLN A 382 -12.22 12.10 16.97
C GLN A 382 -13.70 12.45 16.80
N LEU A 383 -14.49 11.59 16.14
CA LEU A 383 -15.94 11.82 15.98
C LEU A 383 -16.70 11.71 17.31
N LEU A 384 -16.40 10.68 18.11
CA LEU A 384 -17.00 10.53 19.45
C LEU A 384 -16.59 11.67 20.40
N SER A 385 -15.36 12.20 20.25
CA SER A 385 -14.92 13.40 21.00
C SER A 385 -15.57 14.69 20.48
N ALA A 386 -15.91 14.76 19.20
CA ALA A 386 -16.54 15.93 18.57
C ALA A 386 -18.03 16.03 18.90
N PHE A 387 -18.70 14.89 19.04
CA PHE A 387 -20.12 14.75 19.34
C PHE A 387 -20.34 13.97 20.66
N PRO A 388 -19.93 14.52 21.82
CA PRO A 388 -19.92 13.82 23.12
C PRO A 388 -21.30 13.40 23.64
N SER A 389 -22.40 13.96 23.10
CA SER A 389 -23.76 13.48 23.42
C SER A 389 -24.10 12.15 22.73
N SER A 390 -23.31 11.72 21.74
CA SER A 390 -23.56 10.53 20.93
C SER A 390 -22.93 9.28 21.53
N GLN A 391 -23.76 8.43 22.14
CA GLN A 391 -23.32 7.20 22.82
C GLN A 391 -23.95 5.95 22.19
N PRO A 392 -23.51 5.55 20.97
CA PRO A 392 -24.06 4.37 20.30
C PRO A 392 -23.69 3.07 21.02
N PRO A 393 -24.62 2.11 21.19
CA PRO A 393 -24.30 0.79 21.71
C PRO A 393 -23.24 0.09 20.86
N LEU A 394 -22.22 -0.49 21.50
CA LEU A 394 -21.08 -1.12 20.82
C LEU A 394 -21.52 -2.13 19.74
N THR A 395 -22.57 -2.92 19.99
CA THR A 395 -23.11 -3.88 19.01
C THR A 395 -23.63 -3.19 17.74
N HIS A 396 -24.33 -2.07 17.88
CA HIS A 396 -24.83 -1.32 16.73
C HIS A 396 -23.67 -0.62 16.00
N LEU A 397 -22.68 -0.10 16.73
CA LEU A 397 -21.48 0.48 16.14
C LEU A 397 -20.65 -0.54 15.34
N LEU A 398 -20.40 -1.73 15.92
CA LEU A 398 -19.74 -2.84 15.22
C LEU A 398 -20.51 -3.35 13.99
N SER A 399 -21.82 -3.08 13.89
CA SER A 399 -22.62 -3.40 12.70
C SER A 399 -22.37 -2.45 11.51
N VAL A 400 -21.66 -1.34 11.73
CA VAL A 400 -21.49 -0.22 10.78
C VAL A 400 -20.02 0.12 10.48
N LEU A 401 -19.08 -0.23 11.38
CA LEU A 401 -17.65 -0.05 11.16
C LEU A 401 -17.11 -0.98 10.05
N SER A 402 -16.12 -0.49 9.30
CA SER A 402 -15.41 -1.28 8.29
C SER A 402 -14.51 -2.34 8.91
N THR A 403 -14.40 -3.52 8.29
CA THR A 403 -13.49 -4.60 8.73
C THR A 403 -12.03 -4.13 8.72
N LEU A 404 -11.24 -4.57 9.71
CA LEU A 404 -9.81 -4.28 9.79
C LEU A 404 -9.01 -5.13 8.77
N MET A 405 -8.56 -4.47 7.70
CA MET A 405 -7.77 -5.08 6.61
C MET A 405 -6.27 -5.23 6.96
N PRO A 406 -5.61 -6.32 6.52
CA PRO A 406 -4.15 -6.45 6.61
C PRO A 406 -3.44 -5.50 5.65
N ARG A 407 -2.17 -5.21 5.94
CA ARG A 407 -1.29 -4.35 5.13
C ARG A 407 -0.21 -5.20 4.48
N PHE A 408 -0.02 -5.03 3.17
CA PHE A 408 0.95 -5.81 2.41
C PHE A 408 2.31 -5.12 2.36
N TYR A 409 3.39 -5.90 2.51
CA TYR A 409 4.77 -5.45 2.41
C TYR A 409 5.56 -6.42 1.55
N SER A 410 6.32 -5.90 0.57
CA SER A 410 7.21 -6.71 -0.27
C SER A 410 8.46 -7.14 0.49
N LEU A 411 8.96 -8.34 0.17
CA LEU A 411 10.22 -8.86 0.76
C LEU A 411 11.44 -8.08 0.22
N SER A 412 12.43 -7.79 1.07
CA SER A 412 13.65 -7.04 0.70
C SER A 412 14.91 -7.88 0.44
N GLN A 413 14.78 -9.22 0.44
CA GLN A 413 15.88 -10.14 0.10
C GLN A 413 15.44 -11.29 -0.83
N ASP A 414 16.40 -12.13 -1.22
CA ASP A 414 16.15 -13.50 -1.71
C ASP A 414 16.09 -14.49 -0.52
N PRO A 415 14.91 -14.99 -0.11
CA PRO A 415 14.78 -15.88 1.06
C PRO A 415 15.57 -17.19 0.93
N SER A 416 16.03 -17.55 -0.27
CA SER A 416 16.85 -18.73 -0.51
C SER A 416 18.35 -18.53 -0.19
N LEU A 417 18.75 -17.39 0.39
CA LEU A 417 20.15 -17.09 0.74
C LEU A 417 20.60 -17.66 2.09
N GLU A 418 19.76 -17.61 3.12
CA GLU A 418 20.23 -17.70 4.50
C GLU A 418 20.63 -19.10 4.96
N CYS A 419 20.04 -20.15 4.36
CA CYS A 419 20.34 -21.54 4.67
C CYS A 419 21.62 -22.06 3.96
N THR A 420 22.71 -21.29 4.00
CA THR A 420 23.97 -21.58 3.28
C THR A 420 25.23 -21.62 4.15
N ARG A 421 25.13 -21.48 5.48
CA ARG A 421 26.29 -21.59 6.41
C ARG A 421 26.36 -22.97 7.07
N PRO A 422 27.41 -23.79 6.81
CA PRO A 422 27.56 -25.08 7.48
C PRO A 422 27.73 -24.95 8.99
N GLY A 423 26.99 -25.74 9.77
CA GLY A 423 27.20 -25.88 11.22
C GLY A 423 26.44 -24.92 12.13
N GLN A 424 25.45 -24.16 11.62
CA GLN A 424 24.46 -23.47 12.45
C GLN A 424 23.05 -24.01 12.19
N ASP A 425 22.16 -23.89 13.18
CA ASP A 425 20.73 -24.17 12.99
C ASP A 425 20.18 -23.29 11.85
N CYS A 426 19.54 -23.93 10.87
CA CYS A 426 19.08 -23.28 9.64
C CYS A 426 17.84 -22.41 9.91
N ARG A 427 18.04 -21.20 10.43
CA ARG A 427 16.98 -20.20 10.60
C ARG A 427 16.58 -19.65 9.23
N ARG A 428 15.27 -19.56 9.01
CA ARG A 428 14.68 -18.96 7.82
C ARG A 428 14.12 -17.61 8.25
N LEU A 429 14.73 -16.51 7.83
CA LEU A 429 14.20 -15.17 8.01
C LEU A 429 13.61 -14.67 6.69
N ILE A 430 12.66 -13.75 6.79
CA ILE A 430 12.30 -12.88 5.68
C ILE A 430 12.51 -11.44 6.11
N GLU A 431 13.11 -10.66 5.22
CA GLU A 431 13.25 -9.22 5.43
C GLU A 431 12.07 -8.45 4.84
N ILE A 432 11.65 -7.36 5.49
CA ILE A 432 10.80 -6.31 4.89
C ILE A 432 11.33 -4.91 5.21
N ALA A 433 10.86 -3.91 4.45
CA ALA A 433 11.07 -2.48 4.71
C ALA A 433 9.73 -1.73 4.82
N VAL A 434 9.66 -0.75 5.73
CA VAL A 434 8.44 -0.06 6.15
C VAL A 434 8.72 1.43 6.39
N THR A 435 8.27 2.30 5.49
CA THR A 435 8.20 3.74 5.78
C THR A 435 7.02 4.03 6.69
N VAL A 436 7.23 4.80 7.75
CA VAL A 436 6.14 5.28 8.60
C VAL A 436 5.28 6.26 7.82
N HIS A 437 4.00 5.93 7.66
CA HIS A 437 2.99 6.91 7.24
C HIS A 437 2.57 7.73 8.46
N GLU A 438 2.60 9.06 8.33
CA GLU A 438 2.13 10.01 9.35
C GLU A 438 1.06 10.94 8.75
N THR A 439 0.16 11.41 9.62
CA THR A 439 -0.92 12.36 9.33
C THR A 439 -1.04 13.36 10.48
N PRO A 440 -1.51 14.60 10.26
CA PRO A 440 -1.79 15.51 11.37
C PRO A 440 -2.83 14.93 12.34
N ASN A 441 -2.55 14.98 13.64
CA ASN A 441 -3.48 14.59 14.70
C ASN A 441 -4.24 15.82 15.22
N TRP A 442 -5.52 15.64 15.56
CA TRP A 442 -6.36 16.72 16.06
C TRP A 442 -5.97 17.18 17.47
N ARG A 443 -5.37 16.30 18.29
CA ARG A 443 -4.78 16.61 19.59
C ARG A 443 -3.37 17.24 19.49
N GLY A 444 -2.96 17.65 18.29
CA GLY A 444 -1.59 18.08 17.99
C GLY A 444 -0.62 16.93 17.72
N GLY A 445 0.50 17.25 17.03
CA GLY A 445 1.51 16.29 16.61
C GLY A 445 1.08 15.38 15.45
N PRO A 446 1.95 14.44 15.03
CA PRO A 446 1.62 13.42 14.03
C PRO A 446 0.91 12.20 14.65
N ARG A 447 -0.07 11.64 13.93
CA ARG A 447 -0.62 10.29 14.12
C ARG A 447 -0.07 9.34 13.05
N THR A 448 0.47 8.21 13.47
CA THR A 448 0.95 7.14 12.59
C THR A 448 -0.21 6.39 11.92
N GLY A 449 -0.05 5.97 10.67
CA GLY A 449 -0.92 4.99 10.02
C GLY A 449 -0.87 3.64 10.73
N LEU A 450 -2.01 2.94 10.80
CA LEU A 450 -2.19 1.75 11.64
C LEU A 450 -1.11 0.67 11.45
N GLY A 451 -0.88 0.22 10.21
CA GLY A 451 0.06 -0.87 9.92
C GLY A 451 1.53 -0.47 10.11
N SER A 452 1.92 0.72 9.67
CA SER A 452 3.29 1.19 9.78
C SER A 452 3.64 1.62 11.20
N GLY A 453 2.69 2.21 11.94
CA GLY A 453 2.85 2.59 13.35
C GLY A 453 2.86 1.40 14.30
N PHE A 454 2.18 0.30 13.98
CA PHE A 454 2.33 -0.97 14.69
C PHE A 454 3.77 -1.49 14.58
N LEU A 455 4.32 -1.52 13.36
CA LEU A 455 5.70 -1.97 13.12
C LEU A 455 6.73 -0.98 13.70
N GLU A 456 6.48 0.33 13.66
CA GLU A 456 7.31 1.34 14.33
C GLU A 456 7.42 1.09 15.84
N ARG A 457 6.31 0.79 16.54
CA ARG A 457 6.34 0.49 17.98
C ARG A 457 7.18 -0.76 18.27
N ILE A 458 7.13 -1.77 17.39
CA ILE A 458 7.99 -2.95 17.48
C ILE A 458 9.47 -2.59 17.27
N ALA A 459 9.80 -1.81 16.23
CA ALA A 459 11.18 -1.39 15.97
C ALA A 459 11.78 -0.61 17.16
N LYS A 460 11.02 0.33 17.74
CA LYS A 460 11.43 1.07 18.93
C LYS A 460 11.68 0.15 20.13
N GLN A 461 10.81 -0.82 20.39
CA GLN A 461 11.02 -1.81 21.47
C GLN A 461 12.28 -2.67 21.26
N VAL A 462 12.61 -3.02 20.01
CA VAL A 462 13.90 -3.67 19.68
C VAL A 462 15.07 -2.73 20.01
N GLN A 463 15.06 -1.51 19.48
CA GLN A 463 16.13 -0.52 19.66
C GLN A 463 16.35 -0.14 21.13
N GLU A 464 15.28 0.02 21.91
CA GLU A 464 15.32 0.31 23.36
C GLU A 464 15.94 -0.84 24.15
N ALA A 465 15.61 -2.10 23.83
CA ALA A 465 16.19 -3.26 24.47
C ALA A 465 17.66 -3.50 24.06
N GLU A 466 18.01 -3.24 22.80
CA GLU A 466 19.39 -3.30 22.31
C GLU A 466 20.26 -2.21 22.97
N ALA A 467 19.77 -0.97 23.07
CA ALA A 467 20.46 0.10 23.79
C ALA A 467 20.67 -0.24 25.28
N THR A 468 19.65 -0.79 25.94
CA THR A 468 19.70 -1.22 27.35
C THR A 468 20.69 -2.38 27.58
N TYR A 469 20.75 -3.32 26.63
CA TYR A 469 21.70 -4.42 26.65
C TYR A 469 23.14 -3.92 26.44
N CYS A 470 23.36 -3.02 25.49
CA CYS A 470 24.66 -2.40 25.25
C CYS A 470 25.16 -1.64 26.48
N SER A 471 24.32 -0.80 27.11
CA SER A 471 24.72 -0.04 28.31
C SER A 471 24.98 -0.92 29.54
N SER A 472 24.26 -2.03 29.71
CA SER A 472 24.53 -2.96 30.82
C SER A 472 25.79 -3.82 30.59
N SER A 473 26.18 -4.04 29.33
CA SER A 473 27.41 -4.78 28.98
C SER A 473 28.72 -4.02 29.25
N SER A 474 28.68 -2.70 29.48
CA SER A 474 29.87 -1.84 29.60
C SER A 474 30.43 -1.68 31.03
N THR A 475 30.24 -2.67 31.90
CA THR A 475 30.77 -2.64 33.28
C THR A 475 32.30 -2.78 33.30
N PRO A 476 33.07 -1.81 33.84
CA PRO A 476 34.53 -1.90 33.86
C PRO A 476 35.03 -3.12 34.63
N GLY A 477 35.80 -4.00 33.97
CA GLY A 477 36.32 -5.24 34.55
C GLY A 477 35.35 -6.42 34.56
N GLY A 478 34.10 -6.24 34.11
CA GLY A 478 33.19 -7.36 33.87
C GLY A 478 33.58 -8.14 32.61
N ALA A 479 33.61 -9.48 32.69
CA ALA A 479 33.74 -10.29 31.48
C ALA A 479 32.52 -10.07 30.58
N ARG A 480 32.73 -9.78 29.29
CA ARG A 480 31.64 -9.67 28.31
C ARG A 480 30.79 -10.95 28.38
N PRO A 481 29.46 -10.87 28.61
CA PRO A 481 28.63 -12.07 28.56
C PRO A 481 28.76 -12.71 27.19
N ALA A 482 28.80 -14.05 27.16
CA ALA A 482 28.92 -14.80 25.91
C ALA A 482 27.77 -14.44 24.95
N MET A 483 28.06 -14.41 23.64
CA MET A 483 27.16 -13.93 22.59
C MET A 483 26.06 -14.95 22.25
N THR A 484 25.31 -15.42 23.25
CA THR A 484 24.41 -16.58 23.17
C THR A 484 22.92 -16.23 23.15
N ARG A 485 22.53 -14.98 23.44
CA ARG A 485 21.16 -14.48 23.30
C ARG A 485 21.14 -13.03 22.79
N GLN A 486 20.38 -12.79 21.72
CA GLN A 486 20.02 -11.44 21.26
C GLN A 486 18.95 -10.83 22.19
N PRO A 487 18.91 -9.50 22.38
CA PRO A 487 17.89 -8.83 23.20
C PRO A 487 16.45 -9.10 22.72
N THR A 488 16.25 -9.19 21.41
CA THR A 488 14.96 -9.53 20.77
C THR A 488 14.36 -10.85 21.26
N ALA A 489 15.21 -11.85 21.51
CA ALA A 489 14.81 -13.15 22.04
C ALA A 489 14.35 -13.13 23.52
N MET A 490 14.55 -12.01 24.23
CA MET A 490 14.01 -11.80 25.59
C MET A 490 12.63 -11.14 25.58
N LEU A 491 12.27 -10.40 24.52
CA LEU A 491 11.00 -9.68 24.44
C LEU A 491 9.84 -10.50 23.85
N ASP A 492 10.12 -11.58 23.10
CA ASP A 492 9.11 -12.38 22.38
C ASP A 492 8.19 -11.55 21.45
N LEU A 493 8.75 -10.46 20.87
CA LEU A 493 8.02 -9.58 19.94
C LEU A 493 7.62 -10.33 18.67
N ARG A 494 6.39 -10.10 18.21
CA ARG A 494 5.80 -10.84 17.08
C ARG A 494 5.05 -9.96 16.10
N VAL A 495 5.11 -10.35 14.83
CA VAL A 495 4.35 -9.77 13.73
C VAL A 495 3.31 -10.79 13.25
N PRO A 496 2.01 -10.56 13.49
CA PRO A 496 0.94 -11.41 12.94
C PRO A 496 0.86 -11.21 11.43
N MET A 497 1.22 -12.23 10.65
CA MET A 497 1.29 -12.15 9.20
C MET A 497 0.98 -13.46 8.47
N PHE A 498 0.76 -13.39 7.17
CA PHE A 498 0.57 -14.54 6.28
C PHE A 498 1.27 -14.28 4.94
N ARG A 499 1.68 -15.36 4.26
CA ARG A 499 2.31 -15.26 2.93
C ARG A 499 1.33 -14.69 1.90
N GLY A 500 1.81 -13.78 1.05
CA GLY A 500 0.97 -13.01 0.13
C GLY A 500 0.26 -13.88 -0.92
N LEU A 501 -1.07 -13.76 -0.98
CA LEU A 501 -1.95 -14.51 -1.88
C LEU A 501 -1.59 -14.31 -3.36
N MET A 502 -1.24 -13.08 -3.71
CA MET A 502 -0.91 -12.73 -5.08
C MET A 502 0.51 -13.19 -5.36
N ALA A 503 0.64 -14.24 -6.17
CA ALA A 503 1.88 -14.56 -6.88
C ALA A 503 2.27 -13.32 -7.71
N ASN A 504 3.13 -12.48 -7.14
CA ASN A 504 3.53 -11.23 -7.76
C ASN A 504 4.18 -11.58 -9.11
N PRO A 505 3.77 -10.98 -10.25
CA PRO A 505 4.33 -11.37 -11.55
C PRO A 505 5.87 -11.29 -11.60
N LEU A 506 6.44 -10.36 -10.83
CA LEU A 506 7.89 -10.24 -10.58
C LEU A 506 8.57 -11.57 -10.17
N ALA A 507 7.85 -12.45 -9.47
CA ALA A 507 8.36 -13.69 -8.89
C ALA A 507 8.17 -14.92 -9.80
N ARG A 508 7.13 -14.96 -10.65
CA ARG A 508 6.87 -16.11 -11.54
C ARG A 508 7.82 -16.18 -12.73
N GLU A 509 8.33 -15.03 -13.18
CA GLU A 509 9.05 -14.90 -14.45
C GLU A 509 10.51 -14.46 -14.31
N PHE A 510 11.08 -14.47 -13.09
CA PHE A 510 12.40 -13.91 -12.82
C PHE A 510 13.60 -14.66 -13.46
N VAL A 511 13.33 -15.78 -14.15
CA VAL A 511 14.31 -16.78 -14.59
C VAL A 511 15.05 -16.40 -15.89
N SER A 512 14.62 -15.38 -16.64
CA SER A 512 15.27 -15.02 -17.92
C SER A 512 16.59 -14.26 -17.72
N ASP A 513 17.70 -14.79 -18.23
CA ASP A 513 19.07 -14.23 -18.16
C ASP A 513 19.27 -12.92 -18.99
N GLY A 514 18.17 -12.28 -19.40
CA GLY A 514 18.11 -11.02 -20.14
C GLY A 514 18.32 -9.76 -19.29
N PRO A 515 18.42 -8.58 -19.94
CA PRO A 515 18.73 -7.31 -19.30
C PRO A 515 17.53 -6.73 -18.52
N MET A 516 17.82 -6.00 -17.43
CA MET A 516 16.81 -5.64 -16.44
C MET A 516 16.99 -4.24 -15.85
N LEU A 517 15.91 -3.44 -15.87
CA LEU A 517 15.85 -2.11 -15.25
C LEU A 517 14.90 -2.08 -14.04
N LEU A 518 15.40 -1.66 -12.87
CA LEU A 518 14.69 -1.65 -11.59
C LEU A 518 14.52 -0.20 -11.10
N ILE A 519 13.31 0.36 -11.19
CA ILE A 519 13.01 1.77 -10.89
C ILE A 519 12.24 1.86 -9.57
N GLY A 520 12.93 2.25 -8.49
CA GLY A 520 12.39 2.32 -7.13
C GLY A 520 12.45 3.74 -6.56
N ALA A 521 11.41 4.18 -5.84
CA ALA A 521 11.42 5.45 -5.11
C ALA A 521 11.08 5.27 -3.63
N GLY A 522 11.93 5.82 -2.75
CA GLY A 522 11.88 5.55 -1.30
C GLY A 522 11.88 4.04 -1.02
N VAL A 523 10.99 3.58 -0.12
CA VAL A 523 10.81 2.15 0.21
C VAL A 523 10.44 1.25 -0.99
N GLY A 524 10.02 1.82 -2.13
CA GLY A 524 9.87 1.08 -3.38
C GLY A 524 11.17 0.44 -3.90
N ILE A 525 12.33 0.82 -3.36
CA ILE A 525 13.61 0.15 -3.63
C ILE A 525 13.72 -1.24 -3.01
N ALA A 526 12.96 -1.53 -1.94
CA ALA A 526 13.12 -2.72 -1.11
C ALA A 526 13.09 -4.07 -1.88
N PRO A 527 12.08 -4.38 -2.72
CA PRO A 527 12.09 -5.63 -3.48
C PRO A 527 13.27 -5.78 -4.45
N PHE A 528 13.85 -4.65 -4.91
CA PHE A 528 14.94 -4.67 -5.88
C PHE A 528 16.27 -5.13 -5.28
N ARG A 529 16.49 -4.98 -3.96
CA ARG A 529 17.65 -5.55 -3.26
C ARG A 529 17.65 -7.08 -3.38
N GLY A 530 16.52 -7.74 -3.12
CA GLY A 530 16.35 -9.18 -3.31
C GLY A 530 16.54 -9.63 -4.77
N PHE A 531 16.07 -8.84 -5.74
CA PHE A 531 16.25 -9.15 -7.16
C PHE A 531 17.70 -9.03 -7.63
N VAL A 532 18.44 -8.03 -7.18
CA VAL A 532 19.88 -7.90 -7.42
C VAL A 532 20.62 -9.09 -6.79
N GLN A 533 20.41 -9.35 -5.50
CA GLN A 533 20.99 -10.50 -4.79
C GLN A 533 20.73 -11.84 -5.50
N ARG A 534 19.51 -12.07 -6.01
CA ARG A 534 19.16 -13.28 -6.76
C ARG A 534 19.92 -13.38 -8.08
N ARG A 535 20.08 -12.28 -8.81
CA ARG A 535 20.77 -12.22 -10.12
C ARG A 535 22.26 -12.49 -10.00
N LEU A 536 22.89 -12.00 -8.94
CA LEU A 536 24.34 -12.12 -8.71
C LEU A 536 24.79 -13.56 -8.43
N LYS A 537 23.86 -14.48 -8.12
CA LYS A 537 24.11 -15.93 -8.12
C LYS A 537 24.43 -16.49 -9.52
N SER A 538 24.02 -15.80 -10.60
CA SER A 538 24.36 -16.13 -11.99
C SER A 538 25.48 -15.21 -12.49
N ALA A 539 26.66 -15.77 -12.73
CA ALA A 539 27.81 -15.02 -13.26
C ALA A 539 27.51 -14.33 -14.60
N ASN A 540 26.55 -14.86 -15.38
CA ASN A 540 26.11 -14.30 -16.66
C ASN A 540 25.21 -13.06 -16.54
N CYS A 541 24.84 -12.66 -15.31
CA CYS A 541 23.85 -11.60 -15.04
C CYS A 541 24.41 -10.33 -14.38
N ALA A 542 25.65 -10.30 -13.91
CA ALA A 542 26.19 -9.15 -13.15
C ALA A 542 26.07 -7.83 -13.94
N ASN A 543 26.50 -7.83 -15.21
CA ASN A 543 26.52 -6.63 -16.06
C ASN A 543 25.20 -6.44 -16.84
N LYS A 544 24.07 -6.93 -16.31
CA LYS A 544 22.74 -6.90 -16.96
C LYS A 544 21.64 -6.31 -16.08
N VAL A 545 21.98 -5.74 -14.93
CA VAL A 545 21.02 -5.20 -13.97
C VAL A 545 21.34 -3.74 -13.65
N TRP A 546 20.35 -2.88 -13.82
CA TRP A 546 20.44 -1.44 -13.52
C TRP A 546 19.33 -1.03 -12.57
N VAL A 547 19.67 -0.24 -11.55
CA VAL A 547 18.76 0.21 -10.49
C VAL A 547 18.74 1.72 -10.45
N LEU A 548 17.56 2.34 -10.55
CA LEU A 548 17.35 3.77 -10.36
C LEU A 548 16.63 4.00 -9.03
N GLN A 549 17.33 4.55 -8.04
CA GLN A 549 16.81 4.82 -6.68
C GLN A 549 16.46 6.31 -6.50
N GLY A 550 15.17 6.63 -6.48
CA GLY A 550 14.67 7.98 -6.19
C GLY A 550 14.64 8.28 -4.69
N VAL A 551 15.34 9.34 -4.27
CA VAL A 551 15.47 9.80 -2.87
C VAL A 551 15.16 11.30 -2.77
N ARG A 552 15.10 11.85 -1.55
CA ARG A 552 15.18 13.31 -1.34
C ARG A 552 16.65 13.72 -1.34
N ASP A 553 17.35 13.24 -0.33
CA ASP A 553 18.73 13.56 0.01
C ASP A 553 19.42 12.25 0.36
N SER A 554 20.45 11.88 -0.41
CA SER A 554 21.13 10.60 -0.19
C SER A 554 21.89 10.53 1.14
N LEU A 555 22.18 11.67 1.76
CA LEU A 555 22.74 11.69 3.11
C LEU A 555 21.71 11.27 4.17
N LEU A 556 20.40 11.33 3.89
CA LEU A 556 19.33 11.12 4.87
C LEU A 556 18.37 9.95 4.55
N ASP A 557 17.93 9.79 3.29
CA ASP A 557 16.94 8.79 2.88
C ASP A 557 17.36 7.86 1.73
N GLU A 558 18.67 7.68 1.52
CA GLU A 558 19.20 6.55 0.75
C GLU A 558 19.14 5.24 1.57
N LEU A 559 18.08 4.47 1.31
CA LEU A 559 17.90 3.15 1.91
C LEU A 559 18.88 2.13 1.31
N TYR A 560 19.40 1.22 2.15
CA TYR A 560 20.27 0.09 1.79
C TYR A 560 21.61 0.46 1.12
N SER A 561 22.13 1.67 1.36
CA SER A 561 23.49 2.06 0.95
C SER A 561 24.53 1.09 1.53
N GLY A 562 25.39 0.51 0.68
CA GLY A 562 26.40 -0.50 1.03
C GLY A 562 25.88 -1.95 1.13
N GLU A 563 24.60 -2.23 0.91
CA GLU A 563 23.97 -3.54 1.23
C GLU A 563 23.59 -4.41 0.03
N TRP A 564 24.09 -4.11 -1.17
CA TRP A 564 23.63 -4.73 -2.42
C TRP A 564 24.36 -6.03 -2.81
N GLY A 565 25.49 -6.35 -2.16
CA GLY A 565 26.29 -7.53 -2.47
C GLY A 565 27.17 -7.42 -3.72
N VAL A 566 27.41 -6.18 -4.19
CA VAL A 566 28.23 -5.80 -5.36
C VAL A 566 28.91 -4.47 -5.11
N GLU A 567 29.84 -4.09 -5.99
CA GLU A 567 30.19 -2.68 -6.22
C GLU A 567 28.94 -1.92 -6.65
N GLU A 568 28.32 -1.24 -5.68
CA GLU A 568 27.02 -0.60 -5.80
C GLU A 568 26.97 0.45 -6.92
N GLU A 569 28.09 1.15 -7.18
CA GLU A 569 28.23 2.15 -8.22
C GLU A 569 28.06 1.58 -9.65
N GLN A 570 28.33 0.29 -9.87
CA GLN A 570 28.15 -0.36 -11.18
C GLN A 570 26.67 -0.65 -11.49
N VAL A 571 25.86 -0.87 -10.45
CA VAL A 571 24.47 -1.38 -10.57
C VAL A 571 23.43 -0.32 -10.20
N LYS A 572 23.73 0.62 -9.29
CA LYS A 572 22.75 1.50 -8.66
C LYS A 572 23.04 2.99 -8.87
N LYS A 573 22.14 3.67 -9.57
CA LYS A 573 22.12 5.13 -9.70
C LYS A 573 21.14 5.74 -8.70
N VAL A 574 21.63 6.60 -7.81
CA VAL A 574 20.79 7.40 -6.90
C VAL A 574 20.38 8.71 -7.60
N VAL A 575 19.10 9.07 -7.47
CA VAL A 575 18.50 10.27 -8.07
C VAL A 575 17.87 11.12 -6.96
N GLN A 576 18.50 12.26 -6.66
CA GLN A 576 18.10 13.17 -5.58
C GLN A 576 17.09 14.23 -6.05
N SER A 577 15.95 14.30 -5.36
CA SER A 577 14.95 15.37 -5.58
C SER A 577 15.19 16.63 -4.76
N ARG A 578 16.02 16.58 -3.70
CA ARG A 578 16.37 17.69 -2.80
C ARG A 578 17.79 17.51 -2.21
N GLY A 579 18.84 17.82 -2.97
CA GLY A 579 20.22 17.69 -2.46
C GLY A 579 21.35 18.12 -3.42
N GLY A 580 21.09 18.17 -4.73
CA GLY A 580 22.11 18.54 -5.71
C GLY A 580 22.60 19.99 -5.55
N GLY A 581 23.91 20.16 -5.31
CA GLY A 581 24.57 21.48 -5.24
C GLY A 581 24.51 22.31 -6.53
N SER A 582 24.02 21.73 -7.63
CA SER A 582 23.71 22.41 -8.89
C SER A 582 22.31 23.06 -8.95
N GLY A 583 21.53 23.00 -7.86
CA GLY A 583 20.23 23.67 -7.74
C GLY A 583 19.05 23.01 -8.47
N SER A 584 19.29 22.06 -9.39
CA SER A 584 18.23 21.31 -10.08
C SER A 584 17.94 19.97 -9.39
N GLY A 585 16.91 19.92 -8.55
CA GLY A 585 16.36 18.64 -8.05
C GLY A 585 15.78 17.80 -9.20
N ARG A 586 15.94 16.47 -9.14
CA ARG A 586 15.50 15.53 -10.18
C ARG A 586 14.73 14.35 -9.59
N TYR A 587 13.90 13.70 -10.39
CA TYR A 587 13.28 12.43 -10.03
C TYR A 587 13.65 11.33 -11.04
N VAL A 588 13.33 10.08 -10.71
CA VAL A 588 13.67 8.91 -11.53
C VAL A 588 13.17 9.00 -12.98
N GLN A 589 12.04 9.68 -13.24
CA GLN A 589 11.54 9.81 -14.61
C GLN A 589 12.30 10.84 -15.47
N GLU A 590 13.12 11.72 -14.88
CA GLU A 590 14.07 12.54 -15.65
C GLU A 590 15.33 11.71 -15.97
N GLU A 591 15.81 10.89 -15.03
CA GLU A 591 16.94 9.97 -15.25
C GLU A 591 16.62 8.90 -16.32
N VAL A 592 15.38 8.38 -16.35
CA VAL A 592 14.88 7.48 -17.42
C VAL A 592 14.98 8.11 -18.81
N ARG A 593 14.74 9.43 -18.94
CA ARG A 593 14.93 10.14 -20.22
C ARG A 593 16.40 10.40 -20.53
N GLN A 594 17.21 10.72 -19.52
CA GLN A 594 18.66 10.91 -19.71
C GLN A 594 19.36 9.61 -20.14
N GLN A 595 18.87 8.45 -19.67
CA GLN A 595 19.39 7.12 -20.03
C GLN A 595 18.59 6.43 -21.14
N ALA A 596 17.94 7.20 -22.03
CA ALA A 596 17.02 6.71 -23.06
C ALA A 596 17.59 5.54 -23.90
N ASP A 597 18.85 5.61 -24.33
CA ASP A 597 19.49 4.55 -25.12
C ASP A 597 19.60 3.22 -24.36
N LEU A 598 19.92 3.28 -23.05
CA LEU A 598 19.95 2.09 -22.18
C LEU A 598 18.53 1.55 -21.96
N VAL A 599 17.57 2.42 -21.65
CA VAL A 599 16.16 2.03 -21.43
C VAL A 599 15.59 1.36 -22.69
N TRP A 600 15.90 1.89 -23.87
CA TRP A 600 15.52 1.31 -25.16
C TRP A 600 16.21 -0.02 -25.44
N PHE A 601 17.54 -0.11 -25.25
CA PHE A 601 18.29 -1.37 -25.37
C PHE A 601 17.71 -2.47 -24.49
N ILE A 602 17.36 -2.14 -23.23
CA ILE A 602 16.73 -3.08 -22.30
C ILE A 602 15.37 -3.53 -22.84
N ILE A 603 14.42 -2.62 -23.10
CA ILE A 603 13.05 -3.06 -23.46
C ILE A 603 12.97 -3.69 -24.86
N ASN A 604 13.85 -3.31 -25.79
CA ASN A 604 13.87 -3.86 -27.15
C ASN A 604 14.56 -5.25 -27.21
N SER A 605 15.30 -5.63 -26.17
CA SER A 605 15.81 -7.00 -26.02
C SER A 605 14.66 -8.01 -25.83
N GLN A 606 14.84 -9.23 -26.35
CA GLN A 606 13.82 -10.29 -26.32
C GLN A 606 13.39 -10.67 -24.89
N ASP A 607 14.37 -10.89 -24.00
CA ASP A 607 14.18 -11.19 -22.57
C ASP A 607 14.26 -9.94 -21.67
N GLY A 608 14.13 -8.75 -22.25
CA GLY A 608 14.31 -7.47 -21.58
C GLY A 608 13.14 -7.11 -20.66
N ARG A 609 13.43 -6.74 -19.39
CA ARG A 609 12.38 -6.46 -18.39
C ARG A 609 12.57 -5.12 -17.67
N VAL A 610 11.49 -4.34 -17.55
CA VAL A 610 11.44 -3.07 -16.81
C VAL A 610 10.47 -3.18 -15.63
N PHE A 611 10.93 -2.79 -14.45
CA PHE A 611 10.22 -2.95 -13.21
C PHE A 611 10.09 -1.61 -12.47
N VAL A 612 8.89 -1.28 -11.98
CA VAL A 612 8.64 -0.02 -11.27
C VAL A 612 7.96 -0.29 -9.92
N CYS A 613 8.48 0.29 -8.83
CA CYS A 613 7.92 0.14 -7.48
C CYS A 613 8.00 1.44 -6.65
N GLY A 614 6.96 1.72 -5.87
CA GLY A 614 6.79 2.96 -5.10
C GLY A 614 5.40 3.55 -5.29
N SER A 615 5.27 4.86 -5.19
CA SER A 615 3.97 5.54 -5.42
C SER A 615 3.51 5.40 -6.87
N THR A 616 2.36 4.78 -7.08
CA THR A 616 1.67 4.74 -8.40
C THR A 616 1.42 6.16 -8.92
N LYS A 617 0.96 7.05 -8.04
CA LYS A 617 0.68 8.46 -8.37
C LYS A 617 1.94 9.31 -8.34
N GLY A 618 2.05 10.25 -9.27
CA GLY A 618 3.23 11.10 -9.46
C GLY A 618 4.42 10.34 -10.04
N MET A 619 5.00 9.40 -9.29
CA MET A 619 6.18 8.64 -9.73
C MET A 619 5.83 7.62 -10.83
N GLY A 620 4.90 6.70 -10.58
CA GLY A 620 4.51 5.69 -11.58
C GLY A 620 3.97 6.29 -12.88
N GLU A 621 3.12 7.33 -12.78
CA GLU A 621 2.61 8.14 -13.90
C GLU A 621 3.69 9.01 -14.58
N GLY A 622 4.73 9.39 -13.84
CA GLY A 622 5.90 10.10 -14.37
C GLY A 622 6.79 9.19 -15.19
N VAL A 623 7.12 8.01 -14.64
CA VAL A 623 7.91 6.97 -15.30
C VAL A 623 7.17 6.43 -16.52
N GLU A 624 5.86 6.21 -16.46
CA GLU A 624 5.06 5.80 -17.64
C GLU A 624 5.20 6.77 -18.81
N ARG A 625 5.10 8.08 -18.55
CA ARG A 625 5.29 9.10 -19.59
C ARG A 625 6.74 9.13 -20.10
N ALA A 626 7.73 9.03 -19.21
CA ALA A 626 9.14 8.99 -19.60
C ALA A 626 9.47 7.76 -20.47
N LEU A 627 8.89 6.59 -20.19
CA LEU A 627 9.04 5.40 -21.02
C LEU A 627 8.41 5.61 -22.41
N VAL A 628 7.22 6.21 -22.49
CA VAL A 628 6.60 6.61 -23.78
C VAL A 628 7.50 7.59 -24.53
N ASP A 629 8.03 8.62 -23.88
CA ASP A 629 8.95 9.60 -24.49
C ASP A 629 10.21 8.91 -25.04
N VAL A 630 10.79 7.94 -24.32
CA VAL A 630 11.95 7.13 -24.79
C VAL A 630 11.60 6.29 -26.02
N ALA A 631 10.43 5.66 -26.07
CA ALA A 631 10.02 4.86 -27.24
C ALA A 631 9.69 5.73 -28.46
N MET A 632 9.25 6.98 -28.27
CA MET A 632 9.15 7.95 -29.36
C MET A 632 10.54 8.35 -29.90
N ASP A 633 11.47 8.72 -29.02
CA ASP A 633 12.83 9.18 -29.40
C ASP A 633 13.69 8.06 -30.00
N LYS A 634 13.78 6.90 -29.34
CA LYS A 634 14.70 5.80 -29.71
C LYS A 634 14.06 4.74 -30.61
N GLY A 635 12.74 4.60 -30.57
CA GLY A 635 11.98 3.74 -31.46
C GLY A 635 11.50 4.42 -32.75
N ASN A 636 11.64 5.74 -32.85
CA ASN A 636 11.06 6.57 -33.92
C ASN A 636 9.52 6.34 -34.08
N LEU A 637 8.84 6.07 -32.96
CA LEU A 637 7.40 5.81 -32.90
C LEU A 637 6.61 7.11 -32.69
N ARG A 638 5.40 7.17 -33.23
CA ARG A 638 4.41 8.18 -32.86
C ARG A 638 3.95 7.95 -31.42
N ARG A 639 3.30 8.95 -30.80
CA ARG A 639 2.88 8.85 -29.40
C ARG A 639 1.89 7.71 -29.16
N GLU A 640 0.99 7.51 -30.11
CA GLU A 640 -0.06 6.49 -30.10
C GLU A 640 0.58 5.09 -30.20
N GLU A 641 1.48 4.91 -31.17
CA GLU A 641 2.26 3.69 -31.41
C GLU A 641 3.17 3.35 -30.21
N ALA A 642 3.79 4.35 -29.58
CA ALA A 642 4.60 4.19 -28.37
C ALA A 642 3.75 3.78 -27.17
N VAL A 643 2.57 4.36 -26.96
CA VAL A 643 1.62 3.94 -25.92
C VAL A 643 1.16 2.50 -26.15
N GLU A 644 0.86 2.12 -27.39
CA GLU A 644 0.48 0.75 -27.77
C GLU A 644 1.62 -0.25 -27.54
N PHE A 645 2.86 0.10 -27.89
CA PHE A 645 4.08 -0.69 -27.60
C PHE A 645 4.23 -0.96 -26.10
N TRP A 646 4.07 0.07 -25.25
CA TRP A 646 4.09 -0.07 -23.79
C TRP A 646 2.82 -0.68 -23.18
N GLY A 647 1.77 -0.88 -23.97
CA GLY A 647 0.64 -1.76 -23.68
C GLY A 647 1.04 -3.23 -23.90
N LYS A 648 1.43 -3.58 -25.13
CA LYS A 648 1.84 -4.94 -25.53
C LYS A 648 2.98 -5.49 -24.68
N LYS A 649 4.01 -4.68 -24.39
CA LYS A 649 5.13 -5.06 -23.50
C LYS A 649 4.70 -5.29 -22.04
N ARG A 650 3.57 -4.76 -21.60
CA ARG A 650 3.00 -4.92 -20.25
C ARG A 650 2.10 -6.14 -20.15
N GLU A 651 1.34 -6.42 -21.21
CA GLU A 651 0.55 -7.65 -21.38
C GLU A 651 1.46 -8.88 -21.50
N GLY A 652 2.55 -8.76 -22.29
CA GLY A 652 3.56 -9.80 -22.47
C GLY A 652 4.66 -9.88 -21.41
N GLY A 653 4.45 -9.38 -20.18
CA GLY A 653 5.38 -9.59 -19.05
C GLY A 653 6.75 -8.89 -19.14
N ALA A 654 7.01 -8.03 -20.12
CA ALA A 654 8.25 -7.25 -20.20
C ALA A 654 8.22 -5.99 -19.30
N VAL A 655 7.05 -5.55 -18.83
CA VAL A 655 6.91 -4.38 -17.94
C VAL A 655 5.97 -4.64 -16.77
N TYR A 656 6.48 -4.48 -15.56
CA TYR A 656 5.69 -4.66 -14.34
C TYR A 656 5.66 -3.41 -13.46
N ARG A 657 4.51 -3.17 -12.84
CA ARG A 657 4.39 -2.27 -11.70
C ARG A 657 4.05 -3.06 -10.46
N CYS A 658 4.90 -2.96 -9.45
CA CYS A 658 4.57 -3.44 -8.12
C CYS A 658 3.52 -2.51 -7.51
N LYS A 659 2.24 -2.81 -7.74
CA LYS A 659 1.12 -2.13 -7.07
C LYS A 659 1.07 -2.44 -5.55
N SER A 660 1.89 -3.37 -5.07
CA SER A 660 1.78 -3.99 -3.73
C SER A 660 1.98 -3.04 -2.53
N CYS A 661 2.48 -1.81 -2.74
CA CYS A 661 2.53 -0.79 -1.69
C CYS A 661 1.16 -0.18 -1.34
N TYR A 662 0.16 -0.28 -2.23
CA TYR A 662 -1.15 0.37 -2.08
C TYR A 662 -2.29 -0.51 -2.58
N LEU A 663 -3.33 -0.68 -1.74
CA LEU A 663 -4.48 -1.56 -1.97
C LEU A 663 -5.05 -1.43 -3.40
N VAL A 664 -4.94 -2.51 -4.18
CA VAL A 664 -5.71 -2.68 -5.42
C VAL A 664 -7.09 -3.19 -5.02
N PRO A 665 -8.20 -2.57 -5.47
CA PRO A 665 -9.52 -3.11 -5.25
C PRO A 665 -9.65 -4.45 -6.00
N VAL A 666 -9.96 -5.51 -5.26
CA VAL A 666 -10.27 -6.82 -5.87
C VAL A 666 -11.61 -6.68 -6.60
N GLY A 667 -11.60 -6.89 -7.91
CA GLY A 667 -12.83 -7.01 -8.69
C GLY A 667 -13.63 -8.24 -8.27
N PRO A 668 -14.91 -8.36 -8.67
CA PRO A 668 -15.67 -9.57 -8.42
C PRO A 668 -15.03 -10.77 -9.16
N PHE A 669 -14.69 -11.80 -8.39
CA PHE A 669 -14.72 -13.19 -8.83
C PHE A 669 -16.13 -13.73 -8.61
#